data_AF-A0A9W8Y800-F1
#
_entry.id   AF-A0A9W8Y800-F1
#
_cell.length_a   1.000
_cell.length_b   1.000
_cell.length_c   1.000
_cell.angle_alpha   90.00
_cell.angle_beta   90.00
_cell.angle_gamma   90.00
#
_symmetry.space_group_name_H-M   'P 1'
#
loop_
_entity.id
_entity.type
_entity.pdbx_description
1 polymer ?
#
loop_
_entity_poly.entity_id
_entity_poly.type
_entity_poly.pdbx_seq_one_letter_code
_entity_poly.pdbx_strand_id
1 'polypeptide(L)'
;MSFQATPARSSRITKSRRPSAHAALGLRRATSSPSSVSPRKKSLPSESTISYDDEDQLDDTGVIASLAEDLNFRDVPQYMEYIRNNMFSDLPEKAGMNSARIADVLNYRVRLPPFVTIAHVDALSTSPTRIEREIAELAQAGILRRVTIPHRGVGAAAVGDGIASVREWQALVRSHHGLLEDIKSKYISVMDANPTSTTISGTAFTTAEISALVTVGFLTSTSAISSSSSFFASPGASSLAAVSTSGSRHAAGSLEAVGGASATQYIHGGTSLSGSRPSTTATYTFSLPNMGTHIKILAEARNNILNMLKKTKYKEMPLDVLRERWDGGVVATTEQSERKKLRGEFAGVLPGRTKKWKQFYGMKFEWILEECLGAGLVELFDTGSVGRADNQNMFAMAIPEITNAHQPDIDYTPDHEKYLARVKRRLATEKIDDSLPPAFPMKLDSDLVWDNTDIHSRFDWVYKLTALDLDEIETALQHFKSLDKPLSYVNQETFPLPTLHSTLRDFSKEIHNGFGFKVIRGLPVSRHTREEVIAIYAGIASHIASIRGRQDHQFEGIPANVVMNHIKDLSGTYDANKIGAPAYTADKPVFHTDSGDVITLLCLEEAAEGGQSKVSSSWRVYNELAEKRLDLIGTLAEDWLTEVYA
;
A
#
# COMPACT_ATOMS: atom_id res chain seq x y z
N MET A 1 20.03 -7.12 -55.41
CA MET A 1 20.25 -5.74 -55.91
C MET A 1 19.73 -4.79 -54.83
N SER A 2 20.58 -4.32 -53.91
CA SER A 2 21.36 -3.08 -53.99
C SER A 2 20.47 -1.83 -54.03
N PHE A 3 20.29 -1.20 -52.87
CA PHE A 3 19.73 0.15 -52.71
C PHE A 3 20.70 1.20 -53.24
N GLN A 4 20.17 2.18 -53.98
CA GLN A 4 20.81 3.48 -54.19
C GLN A 4 19.77 4.59 -54.08
N ALA A 5 20.06 5.56 -53.21
CA ALA A 5 19.30 6.78 -53.00
C ALA A 5 20.01 7.95 -53.71
N THR A 6 19.22 8.81 -54.36
CA THR A 6 19.67 10.08 -54.93
C THR A 6 18.80 11.21 -54.39
N PRO A 7 19.38 12.32 -53.90
CA PRO A 7 18.63 13.42 -53.29
C PRO A 7 18.17 14.44 -54.34
N ALA A 8 16.88 14.75 -54.35
CA ALA A 8 16.33 15.87 -55.12
C ALA A 8 16.15 17.11 -54.23
N ARG A 9 16.58 18.25 -54.79
CA ARG A 9 16.70 19.59 -54.21
C ARG A 9 15.34 20.23 -53.91
N SER A 10 15.32 21.16 -52.94
CA SER A 10 14.35 22.25 -52.89
C SER A 10 14.98 23.52 -52.29
N SER A 11 14.43 24.66 -52.70
CA SER A 11 15.10 25.93 -52.99
C SER A 11 15.18 26.93 -51.83
N ARG A 12 16.35 27.57 -51.78
CA ARG A 12 16.77 28.80 -51.11
C ARG A 12 15.71 29.90 -50.97
N ILE A 13 15.54 30.44 -49.75
CA ILE A 13 15.40 31.89 -49.49
C ILE A 13 16.17 32.23 -48.21
N THR A 14 17.19 33.09 -48.33
CA THR A 14 18.00 33.65 -47.22
C THR A 14 17.64 35.11 -47.00
N LYS A 15 17.41 35.53 -45.74
CA LYS A 15 17.50 36.94 -45.31
C LYS A 15 18.48 37.07 -44.15
N SER A 16 19.40 38.03 -44.27
CA SER A 16 20.46 38.32 -43.28
C SER A 16 19.99 39.31 -42.20
N ARG A 17 20.60 39.27 -41.00
CA ARG A 17 20.75 40.46 -40.15
C ARG A 17 21.93 40.38 -39.16
N ARG A 18 22.88 41.30 -39.42
CA ARG A 18 23.97 41.98 -38.69
C ARG A 18 24.41 41.59 -37.25
N PRO A 19 25.74 41.60 -36.98
CA PRO A 19 26.34 41.50 -35.64
C PRO A 19 26.41 42.84 -34.88
N SER A 20 26.42 42.76 -33.55
CA SER A 20 26.42 43.89 -32.60
C SER A 20 27.77 44.60 -32.44
N ALA A 21 27.72 45.91 -32.20
CA ALA A 21 28.80 46.89 -32.24
C ALA A 21 29.95 46.76 -31.21
N HIS A 22 29.96 45.74 -30.36
CA HIS A 22 31.02 45.58 -29.33
C HIS A 22 32.27 44.82 -29.81
N ALA A 23 32.21 44.21 -31.01
CA ALA A 23 33.35 43.53 -31.64
C ALA A 23 34.15 44.43 -32.61
N ALA A 24 33.77 45.71 -32.76
CA ALA A 24 34.34 46.64 -33.74
C ALA A 24 35.42 47.60 -33.19
N LEU A 25 35.79 47.50 -31.92
CA LEU A 25 36.79 48.37 -31.29
C LEU A 25 37.96 47.55 -30.73
N GLY A 26 38.77 47.01 -31.64
CA GLY A 26 39.96 46.24 -31.33
C GLY A 26 41.04 47.06 -30.61
N LEU A 27 41.10 46.95 -29.29
CA LEU A 27 42.22 47.42 -28.48
C LEU A 27 42.81 46.26 -27.67
N ARG A 28 44.11 46.01 -27.89
CA ARG A 28 44.96 45.07 -27.16
C ARG A 28 45.93 45.83 -26.24
N ARG A 29 46.40 45.10 -25.21
CA ARG A 29 47.61 45.29 -24.35
C ARG A 29 47.49 46.29 -23.19
N ALA A 30 48.16 46.17 -22.04
CA ALA A 30 49.21 45.25 -21.56
C ALA A 30 49.23 45.19 -20.00
N THR A 31 50.03 44.26 -19.50
CA THR A 31 50.46 43.97 -18.11
C THR A 31 51.09 45.13 -17.33
N SER A 32 50.83 45.23 -16.02
CA SER A 32 51.85 45.50 -14.98
C SER A 32 51.28 45.32 -13.56
N SER A 33 52.01 44.62 -12.69
CA SER A 33 51.89 44.69 -11.22
C SER A 33 52.78 45.82 -10.69
N PRO A 34 52.56 46.32 -9.46
CA PRO A 34 53.36 45.79 -8.36
C PRO A 34 52.61 45.66 -7.01
N SER A 35 53.25 44.88 -6.15
CA SER A 35 52.94 44.45 -4.79
C SER A 35 52.86 45.57 -3.74
N SER A 36 51.99 45.40 -2.73
CA SER A 36 52.28 45.80 -1.35
C SER A 36 51.52 44.92 -0.35
N VAL A 37 52.26 44.43 0.66
CA VAL A 37 51.81 43.59 1.77
C VAL A 37 51.60 44.50 2.99
N SER A 38 50.45 44.43 3.67
CA SER A 38 50.24 44.90 5.06
C SER A 38 48.88 44.46 5.62
N PRO A 39 48.68 44.43 6.95
CA PRO A 39 48.45 43.16 7.64
C PRO A 39 46.98 42.85 8.02
N ARG A 40 46.77 41.56 8.21
CA ARG A 40 45.60 40.85 8.76
C ARG A 40 45.03 41.57 10.00
N LYS A 41 43.81 42.12 9.90
CA LYS A 41 42.93 42.31 11.07
C LYS A 41 42.19 41.00 11.31
N LYS A 42 42.33 40.44 12.53
CA LYS A 42 41.56 39.29 12.99
C LYS A 42 40.08 39.66 13.03
N SER A 43 39.26 39.03 12.18
CA SER A 43 37.82 38.93 12.40
C SER A 43 37.55 37.86 13.45
N LEU A 44 36.60 38.14 14.34
CA LEU A 44 36.02 37.22 15.31
C LEU A 44 35.52 35.93 14.63
N PRO A 45 35.40 34.79 15.35
CA PRO A 45 35.04 33.52 14.74
C PRO A 45 33.64 33.64 14.15
N SER A 46 33.53 33.40 12.84
CA SER A 46 32.27 33.01 12.23
C SER A 46 31.92 31.63 12.79
N GLU A 47 30.73 31.48 13.35
CA GLU A 47 30.15 30.14 13.57
C GLU A 47 30.28 29.34 12.28
N SER A 48 30.91 28.18 12.41
CA SER A 48 31.13 27.24 11.34
C SER A 48 29.78 26.75 10.83
N THR A 49 29.38 27.17 9.63
CA THR A 49 28.51 26.34 8.81
C THR A 49 29.26 25.03 8.57
N ILE A 50 28.84 23.98 9.27
CA ILE A 50 29.37 22.62 9.09
C ILE A 50 29.11 22.26 7.62
N SER A 51 30.18 22.10 6.83
CA SER A 51 30.04 21.46 5.53
C SER A 51 29.80 19.99 5.78
N TYR A 52 28.56 19.54 5.59
CA TYR A 52 28.25 18.12 5.58
C TYR A 52 29.06 17.46 4.46
N ASP A 53 29.96 16.53 4.84
CA ASP A 53 30.71 15.71 3.91
C ASP A 53 29.89 14.45 3.65
N ASP A 54 29.53 14.18 2.39
CA ASP A 54 28.65 13.04 1.99
C ASP A 54 29.33 11.66 2.24
N GLU A 55 30.50 11.62 2.89
CA GLU A 55 31.38 10.46 3.09
C GLU A 55 31.27 9.76 4.45
N ASP A 56 30.74 10.45 5.47
CA ASP A 56 30.62 9.93 6.85
C ASP A 56 29.26 9.22 7.04
N GLN A 57 29.29 8.04 7.67
CA GLN A 57 28.09 7.29 8.04
C GLN A 57 27.50 7.88 9.32
N LEU A 58 26.20 8.06 9.34
CA LEU A 58 25.48 8.58 10.51
C LEU A 58 25.28 7.47 11.56
N ASP A 59 25.52 7.81 12.82
CA ASP A 59 25.30 6.88 13.94
C ASP A 59 23.79 6.69 14.16
N ASP A 60 23.22 5.56 13.75
CA ASP A 60 21.80 5.27 14.03
C ASP A 60 21.63 4.77 15.48
N THR A 61 20.87 5.51 16.30
CA THR A 61 20.57 5.13 17.68
C THR A 61 19.44 4.09 17.79
N GLY A 62 18.81 3.72 16.67
CA GLY A 62 17.68 2.79 16.60
C GLY A 62 16.36 3.41 17.03
N VAL A 63 16.31 4.72 17.28
CA VAL A 63 15.09 5.45 17.63
C VAL A 63 14.48 6.05 16.36
N ILE A 64 13.34 5.49 15.93
CA ILE A 64 12.55 6.03 14.82
C ILE A 64 11.81 7.28 15.31
N ALA A 65 12.15 8.43 14.75
CA ALA A 65 11.51 9.70 15.10
C ALA A 65 10.16 9.83 14.38
N SER A 66 9.09 10.06 15.13
CA SER A 66 7.74 10.25 14.58
C SER A 66 7.42 11.73 14.37
N LEU A 67 6.83 12.08 13.23
CA LEU A 67 6.30 13.43 12.99
C LEU A 67 4.98 13.71 13.75
N ALA A 68 4.40 12.69 14.39
CA ALA A 68 3.09 12.79 15.04
C ALA A 68 3.14 13.41 16.46
N GLU A 69 4.33 13.60 17.05
CA GLU A 69 4.45 14.05 18.45
C GLU A 69 3.96 15.48 18.68
N ASP A 70 4.01 16.34 17.65
CA ASP A 70 3.67 17.77 17.76
C ASP A 70 2.19 18.09 17.46
N LEU A 71 1.41 17.12 16.94
CA LEU A 71 0.10 17.38 16.34
C LEU A 71 -1.02 16.59 17.03
N ASN A 72 -1.69 17.23 18.00
CA ASN A 72 -2.86 16.69 18.71
C ASN A 72 -4.18 16.94 17.97
N PHE A 73 -4.29 16.50 16.72
CA PHE A 73 -5.58 16.53 16.02
C PHE A 73 -6.55 15.51 16.61
N ARG A 74 -7.83 15.89 16.68
CA ARG A 74 -8.86 15.08 17.33
C ARG A 74 -9.49 14.04 16.41
N ASP A 75 -9.61 14.39 15.13
CA ASP A 75 -10.38 13.67 14.13
C ASP A 75 -9.73 13.71 12.73
N VAL A 76 -10.11 12.76 11.86
CA VAL A 76 -9.62 12.64 10.47
C VAL A 76 -9.88 13.91 9.63
N PRO A 77 -11.05 14.57 9.72
CA PRO A 77 -11.28 15.83 9.00
C PRO A 77 -10.26 16.94 9.31
N GLN A 78 -9.80 17.06 10.56
CA GLN A 78 -8.75 18.02 10.93
C GLN A 78 -7.41 17.69 10.26
N TYR A 79 -7.03 16.41 10.20
CA TYR A 79 -5.85 15.98 9.44
C TYR A 79 -6.00 16.35 7.96
N MET A 80 -7.15 16.06 7.35
CA MET A 80 -7.40 16.40 5.94
C MET A 80 -7.32 17.91 5.67
N GLU A 81 -7.83 18.74 6.57
CA GLU A 81 -7.77 20.19 6.45
C GLU A 81 -6.32 20.69 6.56
N TYR A 82 -5.57 20.21 7.56
CA TYR A 82 -4.15 20.54 7.74
C TYR A 82 -3.33 20.17 6.51
N ILE A 83 -3.45 18.93 6.02
CA ILE A 83 -2.66 18.41 4.90
C ILE A 83 -2.90 19.24 3.64
N ARG A 84 -4.16 19.60 3.35
CA ARG A 84 -4.48 20.39 2.15
C ARG A 84 -4.04 21.83 2.26
N ASN A 85 -4.21 22.45 3.41
CA ASN A 85 -3.81 23.84 3.64
C ASN A 85 -2.28 24.02 3.67
N ASN A 86 -1.54 22.95 3.98
CA ASN A 86 -0.08 22.98 4.05
C ASN A 86 0.66 22.43 2.83
N MET A 87 -0.05 22.00 1.78
CA MET A 87 0.59 21.44 0.58
C MET A 87 1.59 22.39 -0.10
N PHE A 88 1.30 23.69 -0.13
CA PHE A 88 2.09 24.68 -0.87
C PHE A 88 2.58 25.83 -0.01
N SER A 89 3.78 26.34 -0.31
CA SER A 89 4.28 27.61 0.21
C SER A 89 3.56 28.80 -0.43
N ASP A 90 3.48 29.90 0.32
CA ASP A 90 3.00 31.18 -0.18
C ASP A 90 3.86 31.69 -1.33
N LEU A 91 3.24 32.47 -2.22
CA LEU A 91 3.95 33.04 -3.37
C LEU A 91 5.03 34.02 -2.88
N PRO A 92 6.29 33.89 -3.35
CA PRO A 92 7.37 34.76 -2.90
C PRO A 92 7.19 36.18 -3.44
N GLU A 93 7.32 37.19 -2.59
CA GLU A 93 7.12 38.62 -2.92
C GLU A 93 8.02 39.09 -4.09
N LYS A 94 9.23 38.55 -4.20
CA LYS A 94 10.18 38.81 -5.30
C LYS A 94 10.51 37.51 -6.02
N ALA A 95 9.48 36.87 -6.54
CA ALA A 95 9.55 35.55 -7.16
C ALA A 95 10.57 35.40 -8.30
N GLY A 96 10.89 36.48 -9.03
CA GLY A 96 11.57 36.35 -10.33
C GLY A 96 10.76 35.54 -11.34
N MET A 97 9.45 35.35 -11.09
CA MET A 97 8.49 34.73 -12.01
C MET A 97 7.76 35.84 -12.77
N ASN A 98 7.50 35.61 -14.06
CA ASN A 98 6.63 36.50 -14.84
C ASN A 98 5.16 36.30 -14.44
N SER A 99 4.31 37.27 -14.77
CA SER A 99 2.87 37.21 -14.46
C SER A 99 2.17 35.97 -15.03
N ALA A 100 2.57 35.52 -16.22
CA ALA A 100 2.08 34.29 -16.83
C ALA A 100 2.36 33.06 -15.94
N ARG A 101 3.58 32.91 -15.42
CA ARG A 101 3.95 31.79 -14.55
C ARG A 101 3.21 31.85 -13.21
N ILE A 102 3.01 33.04 -12.65
CA ILE A 102 2.23 33.20 -11.41
C ILE A 102 0.78 32.72 -11.64
N ALA A 103 0.17 33.13 -12.75
CA ALA A 103 -1.16 32.67 -13.12
C ALA A 103 -1.20 31.15 -13.34
N ASP A 104 -0.20 30.57 -14.00
CA ASP A 104 -0.09 29.12 -14.18
C ASP A 104 -0.01 28.37 -12.83
N VAL A 105 0.76 28.88 -11.87
CA VAL A 105 0.90 28.28 -10.53
C VAL A 105 -0.43 28.34 -9.78
N LEU A 106 -1.07 29.50 -9.74
CA LEU A 106 -2.36 29.66 -9.05
C LEU A 106 -3.45 28.79 -9.69
N ASN A 107 -3.55 28.80 -11.02
CA ASN A 107 -4.51 27.96 -11.75
C ASN A 107 -4.22 26.47 -11.59
N TYR A 108 -2.95 26.06 -11.46
CA TYR A 108 -2.62 24.67 -11.20
C TYR A 108 -3.08 24.25 -9.80
N ARG A 109 -2.76 25.03 -8.77
CA ARG A 109 -3.15 24.75 -7.38
C ARG A 109 -4.66 24.67 -7.21
N VAL A 110 -5.42 25.60 -7.78
CA VAL A 110 -6.89 25.63 -7.73
C VAL A 110 -7.53 24.42 -8.43
N ARG A 111 -6.85 23.83 -9.43
CA ARG A 111 -7.37 22.67 -10.18
C ARG A 111 -7.12 21.33 -9.48
N LEU A 112 -6.36 21.29 -8.39
CA LEU A 112 -6.11 20.05 -7.67
C LEU A 112 -7.39 19.57 -6.96
N PRO A 113 -7.65 18.26 -6.95
CA PRO A 113 -8.81 17.71 -6.28
C PRO A 113 -8.70 17.89 -4.75
N PRO A 114 -9.84 18.06 -4.04
CA PRO A 114 -9.92 18.07 -2.59
C PRO A 114 -9.75 16.64 -2.04
N PHE A 115 -8.54 16.14 -2.13
CA PHE A 115 -8.16 14.75 -1.86
C PHE A 115 -6.91 14.73 -0.98
N VAL A 116 -6.84 13.72 -0.10
CA VAL A 116 -5.70 13.46 0.77
C VAL A 116 -5.40 11.96 0.72
N THR A 117 -4.13 11.59 0.58
CA THR A 117 -3.69 10.19 0.67
C THR A 117 -3.73 9.70 2.10
N ILE A 118 -4.01 8.41 2.31
CA ILE A 118 -3.95 7.79 3.65
C ILE A 118 -2.52 7.87 4.22
N ALA A 119 -1.49 7.74 3.37
CA ALA A 119 -0.08 7.91 3.75
C ALA A 119 0.20 9.19 4.56
N HIS A 120 -0.17 10.38 4.06
CA HIS A 120 -0.04 11.62 4.86
C HIS A 120 -0.75 11.55 6.22
N VAL A 121 -1.95 10.94 6.30
CA VAL A 121 -2.69 10.86 7.57
C VAL A 121 -1.95 9.94 8.53
N ASP A 122 -1.44 8.81 8.05
CA ASP A 122 -0.66 7.86 8.84
C ASP A 122 0.63 8.47 9.36
N ALA A 123 1.33 9.25 8.53
CA ALA A 123 2.57 9.94 8.92
C ALA A 123 2.39 10.96 10.06
N LEU A 124 1.20 11.57 10.13
CA LEU A 124 0.87 12.59 11.13
C LEU A 124 0.11 12.00 12.33
N SER A 125 -0.30 10.73 12.26
CA SER A 125 -1.07 10.06 13.29
C SER A 125 -0.18 9.30 14.26
N THR A 126 -0.54 9.33 15.54
CA THR A 126 0.09 8.50 16.57
C THR A 126 -0.42 7.06 16.57
N SER A 127 -1.57 6.78 15.93
CA SER A 127 -2.18 5.45 15.88
C SER A 127 -2.89 5.21 14.54
N PRO A 128 -2.21 4.55 13.58
CA PRO A 128 -2.82 4.20 12.28
C PRO A 128 -4.09 3.36 12.43
N THR A 129 -4.10 2.40 13.38
CA THR A 129 -5.29 1.55 13.63
C THR A 129 -6.51 2.35 14.09
N ARG A 130 -6.31 3.39 14.93
CA ARG A 130 -7.40 4.27 15.36
C ARG A 130 -7.94 5.07 14.18
N ILE A 131 -7.05 5.62 13.35
CA ILE A 131 -7.41 6.39 12.16
C ILE A 131 -8.19 5.54 11.16
N GLU A 132 -7.77 4.31 10.88
CA GLU A 132 -8.48 3.45 9.93
C GLU A 132 -9.90 3.11 10.43
N ARG A 133 -10.07 2.87 11.75
CA ARG A 133 -11.40 2.71 12.36
C ARG A 133 -12.26 3.95 12.19
N GLU A 134 -11.69 5.13 12.44
CA GLU A 134 -12.41 6.40 12.29
C GLU A 134 -12.77 6.68 10.82
N ILE A 135 -11.88 6.40 9.87
CA ILE A 135 -12.14 6.49 8.44
C ILE A 135 -13.31 5.56 8.06
N ALA A 136 -13.34 4.34 8.58
CA ALA A 136 -14.43 3.39 8.33
C ALA A 136 -15.77 3.89 8.89
N GLU A 137 -15.79 4.42 10.12
CA GLU A 137 -16.99 5.00 10.74
C GLU A 137 -17.50 6.22 9.97
N LEU A 138 -16.62 7.15 9.60
CA LEU A 138 -16.97 8.34 8.83
C LEU A 138 -17.38 8.01 7.39
N ALA A 139 -16.82 6.95 6.80
CA ALA A 139 -17.25 6.43 5.51
C ALA A 139 -18.65 5.82 5.59
N GLN A 140 -18.94 5.04 6.63
CA GLN A 140 -20.27 4.47 6.86
C GLN A 140 -21.33 5.56 7.11
N ALA A 141 -20.95 6.63 7.81
CA ALA A 141 -21.80 7.80 8.04
C ALA A 141 -21.98 8.69 6.79
N GLY A 142 -21.28 8.40 5.67
CA GLY A 142 -21.35 9.19 4.45
C GLY A 142 -20.69 10.58 4.56
N ILE A 143 -19.79 10.77 5.53
CA ILE A 143 -19.05 12.03 5.74
C ILE A 143 -17.78 12.03 4.87
N LEU A 144 -17.07 10.90 4.85
CA LEU A 144 -15.88 10.68 4.05
C LEU A 144 -16.13 9.58 3.02
N ARG A 145 -15.29 9.55 1.98
CA ARG A 145 -15.31 8.48 0.98
C ARG A 145 -13.88 8.10 0.62
N ARG A 146 -13.59 6.80 0.63
CA ARG A 146 -12.34 6.25 0.10
C ARG A 146 -12.32 6.36 -1.42
N VAL A 147 -11.18 6.77 -1.95
CA VAL A 147 -10.91 6.88 -3.38
C VAL A 147 -9.74 5.96 -3.68
N THR A 148 -10.04 4.85 -4.35
CA THR A 148 -9.02 3.90 -4.80
C THR A 148 -8.27 4.45 -5.99
N ILE A 149 -6.94 4.39 -5.93
CA ILE A 149 -6.06 4.71 -7.04
C ILE A 149 -5.53 3.39 -7.61
N PRO A 150 -6.11 2.85 -8.71
CA PRO A 150 -5.75 1.52 -9.18
C PRO A 150 -4.31 1.47 -9.70
N HIS A 151 -3.46 0.66 -9.05
CA HIS A 151 -2.12 0.18 -9.44
C HIS A 151 -1.35 1.03 -10.47
N ARG A 152 -1.13 2.32 -10.17
CA ARG A 152 -0.28 3.19 -11.01
C ARG A 152 1.10 3.33 -10.39
N GLY A 153 1.97 2.36 -10.66
CA GLY A 153 3.40 2.43 -10.33
C GLY A 153 3.87 1.34 -9.37
N VAL A 154 5.19 1.14 -9.34
CA VAL A 154 5.91 0.29 -8.37
C VAL A 154 6.84 1.21 -7.57
N GLY A 155 7.02 0.95 -6.27
CA GLY A 155 7.88 1.76 -5.40
C GLY A 155 7.39 3.20 -5.26
N ALA A 156 8.28 4.17 -5.44
CA ALA A 156 8.00 5.61 -5.30
C ALA A 156 6.85 6.16 -6.17
N ALA A 157 6.51 5.45 -7.25
CA ALA A 157 5.44 5.82 -8.17
C ALA A 157 4.07 5.34 -7.71
N ALA A 158 3.99 4.35 -6.80
CA ALA A 158 2.72 3.81 -6.29
C ALA A 158 2.07 4.82 -5.32
N VAL A 159 1.12 5.60 -5.85
CA VAL A 159 0.25 6.43 -5.03
C VAL A 159 -0.89 5.54 -4.53
N GLY A 160 -0.86 5.22 -3.22
CA GLY A 160 -1.84 4.35 -2.56
C GLY A 160 -3.24 4.98 -2.46
N ASP A 161 -4.11 4.38 -1.66
CA ASP A 161 -5.47 4.87 -1.43
C ASP A 161 -5.49 6.26 -0.77
N GLY A 162 -6.61 6.96 -0.93
CA GLY A 162 -6.87 8.19 -0.20
C GLY A 162 -8.33 8.42 0.12
N ILE A 163 -8.59 9.57 0.72
CA ILE A 163 -9.89 9.97 1.26
C ILE A 163 -10.29 11.35 0.75
N ALA A 164 -11.59 11.54 0.56
CA ALA A 164 -12.20 12.81 0.17
C ALA A 164 -13.45 13.09 1.01
N SER A 165 -13.70 14.38 1.29
CA SER A 165 -14.92 14.82 1.97
C SER A 165 -16.11 14.69 1.02
N VAL A 166 -17.15 13.97 1.45
CA VAL A 166 -18.38 13.80 0.64
C VAL A 166 -19.04 15.16 0.42
N ARG A 167 -19.07 16.04 1.43
CA ARG A 167 -19.65 17.39 1.33
C ARG A 167 -18.99 18.22 0.24
N GLU A 168 -17.66 18.23 0.19
CA GLU A 168 -16.91 19.01 -0.81
C GLU A 168 -17.00 18.37 -2.19
N TRP A 169 -17.00 17.04 -2.26
CA TRP A 169 -17.22 16.32 -3.52
C TRP A 169 -18.59 16.67 -4.12
N GLN A 170 -19.66 16.61 -3.32
CA GLN A 170 -20.98 17.02 -3.78
C GLN A 170 -21.01 18.50 -4.22
N ALA A 171 -20.31 19.38 -3.51
CA ALA A 171 -20.19 20.79 -3.90
C ALA A 171 -19.52 20.94 -5.28
N LEU A 172 -18.44 20.18 -5.55
CA LEU A 172 -17.79 20.14 -6.85
C LEU A 172 -18.74 19.68 -7.96
N VAL A 173 -19.49 18.61 -7.73
CA VAL A 173 -20.49 18.10 -8.69
C VAL A 173 -21.53 19.18 -9.00
N ARG A 174 -22.09 19.84 -7.97
CA ARG A 174 -23.09 20.91 -8.12
C ARG A 174 -22.53 22.10 -8.91
N SER A 175 -21.30 22.51 -8.63
CA SER A 175 -20.64 23.64 -9.31
C SER A 175 -20.20 23.37 -10.75
N HIS A 176 -20.17 22.10 -11.19
CA HIS A 176 -19.60 21.74 -12.48
C HIS A 176 -20.52 22.17 -13.64
N HIS A 177 -20.08 23.14 -14.45
CA HIS A 177 -20.88 23.68 -15.56
C HIS A 177 -21.09 22.71 -16.74
N GLY A 178 -20.23 21.68 -16.88
CA GLY A 178 -20.28 20.71 -17.97
C GLY A 178 -21.24 19.53 -17.77
N LEU A 179 -21.99 19.48 -16.67
CA LEU A 179 -22.96 18.41 -16.38
C LEU A 179 -24.38 18.97 -16.31
N LEU A 180 -25.35 18.20 -16.84
CA LEU A 180 -26.77 18.51 -16.70
C LEU A 180 -27.24 18.29 -15.25
N GLU A 181 -28.23 19.06 -14.81
CA GLU A 181 -28.68 19.05 -13.42
C GLU A 181 -29.31 17.73 -12.98
N ASP A 182 -29.94 17.02 -13.91
CA ASP A 182 -30.47 15.68 -13.70
C ASP A 182 -29.34 14.67 -13.43
N ILE A 183 -28.23 14.77 -14.17
CA ILE A 183 -27.06 13.90 -14.01
C ILE A 183 -26.38 14.17 -12.67
N LYS A 184 -26.26 15.44 -12.27
CA LYS A 184 -25.70 15.82 -10.96
C LYS A 184 -26.53 15.26 -9.82
N SER A 185 -27.84 15.45 -9.87
CA SER A 185 -28.77 14.98 -8.84
C SER A 185 -28.75 13.47 -8.73
N LYS A 186 -28.76 12.77 -9.88
CA LYS A 186 -28.66 11.31 -9.94
C LYS A 186 -27.33 10.80 -9.39
N TYR A 187 -26.21 11.40 -9.79
CA TYR A 187 -24.88 11.02 -9.31
C TYR A 187 -24.76 11.15 -7.78
N ILE A 188 -25.24 12.26 -7.22
CA ILE A 188 -25.23 12.49 -5.77
C ILE A 188 -26.11 11.46 -5.06
N SER A 189 -27.34 11.24 -5.53
CA SER A 189 -28.24 10.23 -4.93
C SER A 189 -27.64 8.83 -4.92
N VAL A 190 -26.98 8.45 -6.02
CA VAL A 190 -26.30 7.17 -6.15
C VAL A 190 -25.09 7.05 -5.21
N MET A 191 -24.33 8.14 -5.05
CA MET A 191 -23.19 8.22 -4.14
C MET A 191 -23.64 8.13 -2.67
N ASP A 192 -24.74 8.77 -2.31
CA ASP A 192 -25.30 8.75 -0.95
C ASP A 192 -25.94 7.40 -0.59
N ALA A 193 -26.51 6.71 -1.57
CA ALA A 193 -27.07 5.36 -1.39
C ALA A 193 -26.00 4.28 -1.18
N ASN A 194 -24.75 4.52 -1.59
CA ASN A 194 -23.66 3.54 -1.54
C ASN A 194 -22.42 4.12 -0.83
N PRO A 195 -22.52 4.55 0.45
CA PRO A 195 -21.52 5.40 1.10
C PRO A 195 -20.13 4.75 1.19
N THR A 196 -20.06 3.44 1.37
CA THR A 196 -18.80 2.68 1.52
C THR A 196 -18.24 2.10 0.22
N SER A 197 -19.07 1.98 -0.85
CA SER A 197 -18.63 1.33 -2.10
C SER A 197 -17.75 2.26 -2.92
N THR A 198 -16.52 1.87 -3.22
CA THR A 198 -15.61 2.62 -4.11
C THR A 198 -15.96 2.45 -5.58
N THR A 199 -16.75 1.43 -5.92
CA THR A 199 -17.16 1.10 -7.28
C THR A 199 -18.67 1.14 -7.47
N ILE A 200 -19.08 1.18 -8.74
CA ILE A 200 -20.48 1.19 -9.14
C ILE A 200 -20.69 0.39 -10.43
N SER A 201 -21.80 -0.34 -10.48
CA SER A 201 -22.25 -1.01 -11.70
C SER A 201 -22.60 -0.01 -12.80
N GLY A 202 -22.15 -0.28 -14.03
CA GLY A 202 -22.52 0.47 -15.23
C GLY A 202 -24.02 0.47 -15.54
N THR A 203 -24.82 -0.37 -14.88
CA THR A 203 -26.30 -0.35 -14.99
C THR A 203 -26.95 0.82 -14.24
N ALA A 204 -26.24 1.49 -13.33
CA ALA A 204 -26.78 2.60 -12.54
C ALA A 204 -26.98 3.88 -13.38
N PHE A 205 -26.30 3.99 -14.51
CA PHE A 205 -26.34 5.14 -15.41
C PHE A 205 -26.53 4.69 -16.85
N THR A 206 -27.13 5.54 -17.68
CA THR A 206 -27.18 5.31 -19.13
C THR A 206 -25.80 5.51 -19.75
N THR A 207 -25.56 4.93 -20.93
CA THR A 207 -24.28 5.08 -21.65
C THR A 207 -23.88 6.55 -21.88
N ALA A 208 -24.85 7.44 -22.12
CA ALA A 208 -24.61 8.87 -22.29
C ALA A 208 -24.21 9.56 -20.97
N GLU A 209 -24.88 9.21 -19.86
CA GLU A 209 -24.55 9.71 -18.52
C GLU A 209 -23.14 9.24 -18.08
N ILE A 210 -22.81 7.97 -18.30
CA ILE A 210 -21.47 7.42 -18.05
C ILE A 210 -20.43 8.19 -18.85
N SER A 211 -20.68 8.40 -20.16
CA SER A 211 -19.75 9.14 -21.01
C SER A 211 -19.51 10.56 -20.49
N ALA A 212 -20.56 11.25 -20.02
CA ALA A 212 -20.44 12.59 -19.45
C ALA A 212 -19.64 12.59 -18.13
N LEU A 213 -19.95 11.67 -17.21
CA LEU A 213 -19.28 11.54 -15.91
C LEU A 213 -17.80 11.14 -16.07
N VAL A 214 -17.49 10.24 -17.00
CA VAL A 214 -16.10 9.84 -17.32
C VAL A 214 -15.32 10.98 -17.97
N THR A 215 -15.95 11.74 -18.89
CA THR A 215 -15.29 12.88 -19.55
C THR A 215 -14.91 13.98 -18.57
N VAL A 216 -15.77 14.23 -17.57
CA VAL A 216 -15.50 15.20 -16.51
C VAL A 216 -14.53 14.66 -15.45
N GLY A 217 -14.43 13.33 -15.31
CA GLY A 217 -13.54 12.66 -14.37
C GLY A 217 -14.18 12.31 -13.02
N PHE A 218 -15.51 12.26 -12.95
CA PHE A 218 -16.23 11.77 -11.77
C PHE A 218 -16.36 10.24 -11.71
N LEU A 219 -16.17 9.56 -12.85
CA LEU A 219 -16.07 8.12 -12.96
C LEU A 219 -14.84 7.71 -13.77
N THR A 220 -14.26 6.56 -13.45
CA THR A 220 -13.21 5.90 -14.25
C THR A 220 -13.58 4.44 -14.53
N SER A 221 -13.21 3.92 -15.70
CA SER A 221 -13.48 2.52 -16.07
C SER A 221 -12.44 1.57 -15.47
N THR A 222 -12.86 0.40 -14.98
CA THR A 222 -11.97 -0.63 -14.40
C THR A 222 -11.49 -1.69 -15.39
N SER A 223 -11.81 -1.59 -16.69
CA SER A 223 -11.39 -2.58 -17.69
C SER A 223 -9.86 -2.76 -17.71
N ALA A 224 -9.44 -4.00 -17.45
CA ALA A 224 -8.06 -4.47 -17.30
C ALA A 224 -6.99 -3.72 -18.12
N ILE A 225 -6.03 -3.11 -17.43
CA ILE A 225 -4.81 -2.59 -18.03
C ILE A 225 -3.91 -3.80 -18.34
N SER A 226 -4.12 -4.38 -19.53
CA SER A 226 -3.18 -5.32 -20.14
C SER A 226 -1.89 -4.56 -20.49
N SER A 227 -0.77 -5.06 -19.98
CA SER A 227 0.59 -4.58 -20.25
C SER A 227 0.99 -4.81 -21.70
N SER A 228 0.64 -3.90 -22.63
CA SER A 228 1.39 -3.56 -23.86
C SER A 228 0.53 -2.76 -24.85
N SER A 229 0.66 -1.43 -24.92
CA SER A 229 0.54 -0.66 -26.19
C SER A 229 0.69 0.87 -26.02
N SER A 230 1.80 1.37 -26.57
CA SER A 230 2.01 2.62 -27.34
C SER A 230 1.48 3.99 -26.85
N PHE A 231 2.43 4.75 -26.31
CA PHE A 231 2.91 6.08 -26.72
C PHE A 231 2.14 6.84 -27.85
N PHE A 232 1.91 8.13 -27.58
CA PHE A 232 1.43 9.26 -28.41
C PHE A 232 -0.06 9.65 -28.27
N ALA A 233 -0.33 10.66 -27.43
CA ALA A 233 -1.56 11.46 -27.42
C ALA A 233 -1.25 12.97 -27.21
N SER A 234 -2.09 13.84 -27.78
CA SER A 234 -1.90 15.31 -27.88
C SER A 234 -2.38 16.07 -26.62
N PRO A 235 -1.84 17.28 -26.31
CA PRO A 235 -2.14 18.02 -25.09
C PRO A 235 -3.56 18.60 -25.11
N GLY A 236 -4.45 18.14 -24.22
CA GLY A 236 -5.78 18.75 -24.04
C GLY A 236 -6.83 17.86 -23.37
N ALA A 237 -6.65 16.54 -23.38
CA ALA A 237 -7.49 15.61 -22.63
C ALA A 237 -6.67 15.08 -21.44
N SER A 238 -7.06 15.44 -20.21
CA SER A 238 -6.48 14.86 -18.99
C SER A 238 -7.02 13.45 -18.75
N SER A 239 -6.86 12.54 -19.72
CA SER A 239 -6.89 11.10 -19.46
C SER A 239 -5.45 10.64 -19.24
N LEU A 240 -5.17 10.35 -17.98
CA LEU A 240 -4.10 9.52 -17.42
C LEU A 240 -3.11 8.81 -18.40
N ALA A 241 -2.27 9.57 -19.10
CA ALA A 241 -1.02 9.09 -19.70
C ALA A 241 0.00 10.24 -19.82
N ALA A 242 1.23 9.98 -19.38
CA ALA A 242 2.33 10.95 -19.35
C ALA A 242 2.99 11.12 -20.74
N VAL A 243 3.46 12.34 -21.03
CA VAL A 243 4.55 12.56 -21.99
C VAL A 243 5.61 13.44 -21.33
N SER A 244 6.83 12.89 -21.23
CA SER A 244 8.07 13.66 -21.23
C SER A 244 9.05 13.05 -22.24
N THR A 245 9.57 13.94 -23.10
CA THR A 245 10.82 13.92 -23.87
C THR A 245 11.04 12.91 -25.02
N SER A 246 10.77 13.35 -26.25
CA SER A 246 11.78 13.42 -27.35
C SER A 246 11.25 14.23 -28.54
N GLY A 247 12.11 15.04 -29.15
CA GLY A 247 11.73 16.08 -30.09
C GLY A 247 11.42 15.62 -31.51
N SER A 248 10.55 16.37 -32.18
CA SER A 248 10.60 16.57 -33.63
C SER A 248 9.96 17.91 -33.99
N ARG A 249 10.64 18.64 -34.88
CA ARG A 249 10.16 19.87 -35.51
C ARG A 249 9.02 19.49 -36.47
N HIS A 250 8.00 20.35 -36.63
CA HIS A 250 7.48 20.93 -37.89
C HIS A 250 6.24 21.79 -37.60
N ALA A 251 5.96 22.71 -38.52
CA ALA A 251 5.06 23.84 -38.39
C ALA A 251 3.78 23.70 -39.24
N ALA A 252 2.89 24.70 -39.08
CA ALA A 252 1.66 25.03 -39.82
C ALA A 252 0.37 24.50 -39.18
N GLY A 253 -0.70 25.29 -39.01
CA GLY A 253 -0.98 26.65 -39.47
C GLY A 253 -2.44 26.74 -39.95
N SER A 254 -3.31 27.40 -39.18
CA SER A 254 -4.51 28.13 -39.63
C SER A 254 -5.35 28.50 -38.39
N LEU A 255 -5.75 29.76 -38.29
CA LEU A 255 -6.44 30.36 -37.15
C LEU A 255 -7.93 29.93 -37.04
N GLU A 256 -8.46 29.19 -38.01
CA GLU A 256 -9.87 28.78 -38.06
C GLU A 256 -10.14 27.33 -37.60
N ALA A 257 -9.12 26.55 -37.22
CA ALA A 257 -9.28 25.17 -36.75
C ALA A 257 -9.49 25.04 -35.22
N VAL A 258 -9.65 26.17 -34.51
CA VAL A 258 -9.67 26.20 -33.03
C VAL A 258 -10.97 26.85 -32.58
N GLY A 259 -11.97 26.04 -32.18
CA GLY A 259 -13.08 26.57 -31.38
C GLY A 259 -14.49 26.01 -31.60
N GLY A 260 -14.67 24.71 -31.77
CA GLY A 260 -16.02 24.11 -31.75
C GLY A 260 -16.07 22.78 -31.01
N ALA A 261 -17.07 22.61 -30.13
CA ALA A 261 -17.35 21.38 -29.37
C ALA A 261 -17.69 20.14 -30.23
N SER A 262 -17.69 20.29 -31.56
CA SER A 262 -17.98 19.23 -32.55
C SER A 262 -16.84 18.98 -33.55
N ALA A 263 -15.62 19.47 -33.28
CA ALA A 263 -14.47 19.29 -34.19
C ALA A 263 -14.00 17.82 -34.36
N THR A 264 -14.55 16.88 -33.58
CA THR A 264 -14.18 15.46 -33.62
C THR A 264 -14.91 14.65 -34.69
N GLN A 265 -15.96 15.20 -35.33
CA GLN A 265 -16.79 14.42 -36.27
C GLN A 265 -16.38 14.53 -37.75
N TYR A 266 -15.46 15.43 -38.13
CA TYR A 266 -15.13 15.68 -39.55
C TYR A 266 -13.63 15.65 -39.89
N ILE A 267 -12.84 14.79 -39.24
CA ILE A 267 -11.50 14.45 -39.75
C ILE A 267 -11.64 13.22 -40.66
N HIS A 268 -11.80 13.47 -41.96
CA HIS A 268 -11.65 12.43 -42.97
C HIS A 268 -10.16 12.09 -43.11
N GLY A 269 -9.76 10.90 -42.66
CA GLY A 269 -8.41 10.37 -42.87
C GLY A 269 -7.57 10.28 -41.60
N GLY A 270 -7.99 9.43 -40.67
CA GLY A 270 -7.20 9.01 -39.50
C GLY A 270 -7.83 7.78 -38.89
N THR A 271 -7.09 6.68 -38.83
CA THR A 271 -7.53 5.37 -38.33
C THR A 271 -8.19 5.47 -36.96
N SER A 272 -9.39 4.91 -36.87
CA SER A 272 -10.23 4.82 -35.67
C SER A 272 -9.45 4.23 -34.49
N LEU A 273 -9.29 5.01 -33.42
CA LEU A 273 -8.84 4.51 -32.13
C LEU A 273 -9.97 3.64 -31.56
N SER A 274 -9.71 2.35 -31.40
CA SER A 274 -10.56 1.41 -30.67
C SER A 274 -10.57 1.75 -29.18
N GLY A 275 -11.30 2.80 -28.79
CA GLY A 275 -11.76 2.99 -27.41
C GLY A 275 -12.99 2.11 -27.19
N SER A 276 -12.97 1.24 -26.16
CA SER A 276 -14.14 0.43 -25.82
C SER A 276 -15.36 1.34 -25.63
N ARG A 277 -16.45 1.08 -26.35
CA ARG A 277 -17.73 1.75 -26.08
C ARG A 277 -18.07 1.61 -24.58
N PRO A 278 -18.60 2.66 -23.92
CA PRO A 278 -19.02 2.53 -22.53
C PRO A 278 -20.03 1.39 -22.44
N SER A 279 -19.71 0.36 -21.64
CA SER A 279 -20.56 -0.81 -21.49
C SER A 279 -21.33 -0.70 -20.19
N THR A 280 -22.64 -0.89 -20.26
CA THR A 280 -23.49 -0.97 -19.06
C THR A 280 -23.20 -2.24 -18.24
N THR A 281 -22.47 -3.21 -18.79
CA THR A 281 -22.02 -4.42 -18.09
C THR A 281 -20.66 -4.25 -17.40
N ALA A 282 -20.00 -3.09 -17.54
CA ALA A 282 -18.71 -2.83 -16.90
C ALA A 282 -18.89 -2.17 -15.52
N THR A 283 -17.91 -2.39 -14.64
CA THR A 283 -17.82 -1.70 -13.35
C THR A 283 -17.05 -0.39 -13.52
N TYR A 284 -17.46 0.64 -12.79
CA TYR A 284 -16.81 1.95 -12.78
C TYR A 284 -16.37 2.30 -11.35
N THR A 285 -15.31 3.09 -11.20
CA THR A 285 -14.81 3.58 -9.90
C THR A 285 -15.12 5.06 -9.75
N PHE A 286 -15.56 5.47 -8.56
CA PHE A 286 -15.76 6.89 -8.23
C PHE A 286 -14.41 7.62 -8.19
N SER A 287 -14.32 8.78 -8.84
CA SER A 287 -13.09 9.57 -8.88
C SER A 287 -13.37 11.07 -8.79
N LEU A 288 -12.36 11.86 -8.42
CA LEU A 288 -12.42 13.31 -8.51
C LEU A 288 -11.80 13.80 -9.83
N PRO A 289 -12.28 14.92 -10.40
CA PRO A 289 -11.62 15.55 -11.54
C PRO A 289 -10.16 15.89 -11.24
N ASN A 290 -9.29 15.83 -12.25
CA ASN A 290 -7.85 16.13 -12.14
C ASN A 290 -7.03 15.23 -11.18
N MET A 291 -7.56 14.08 -10.74
CA MET A 291 -6.79 13.10 -9.95
C MET A 291 -5.47 12.70 -10.60
N GLY A 292 -5.44 12.53 -11.93
CA GLY A 292 -4.20 12.21 -12.65
C GLY A 292 -3.11 13.27 -12.54
N THR A 293 -3.50 14.55 -12.45
CA THR A 293 -2.56 15.66 -12.25
C THR A 293 -1.95 15.61 -10.85
N HIS A 294 -2.78 15.33 -9.84
CA HIS A 294 -2.35 15.18 -8.44
C HIS A 294 -1.42 13.97 -8.27
N ILE A 295 -1.80 12.81 -8.78
CA ILE A 295 -0.97 11.58 -8.75
C ILE A 295 0.39 11.82 -9.41
N LYS A 296 0.40 12.52 -10.56
CA LYS A 296 1.64 12.80 -11.29
C LYS A 296 2.61 13.68 -10.50
N ILE A 297 2.14 14.81 -9.95
CA ILE A 297 3.02 15.71 -9.18
C ILE A 297 3.54 15.02 -7.91
N LEU A 298 2.69 14.22 -7.28
CA LEU A 298 3.04 13.46 -6.08
C LEU A 298 4.13 12.42 -6.37
N ALA A 299 3.95 11.60 -7.42
CA ALA A 299 4.94 10.62 -7.85
C ALA A 299 6.26 11.28 -8.26
N GLU A 300 6.23 12.41 -8.99
CA GLU A 300 7.44 13.15 -9.37
C GLU A 300 8.15 13.75 -8.14
N ALA A 301 7.39 14.22 -7.15
CA ALA A 301 7.89 14.79 -5.91
C ALA A 301 8.56 13.73 -5.00
N ARG A 302 7.90 12.59 -4.78
CA ARG A 302 8.45 11.43 -4.05
C ARG A 302 9.75 10.95 -4.68
N ASN A 303 9.75 10.77 -6.01
CA ASN A 303 10.95 10.41 -6.76
C ASN A 303 12.06 11.45 -6.63
N ASN A 304 11.74 12.74 -6.50
CA ASN A 304 12.76 13.76 -6.33
C ASN A 304 13.46 13.64 -4.97
N ILE A 305 12.73 13.41 -3.87
CA ILE A 305 13.33 13.17 -2.54
C ILE A 305 14.21 11.92 -2.57
N LEU A 306 13.68 10.81 -3.07
CA LEU A 306 14.42 9.56 -3.13
C LEU A 306 15.67 9.67 -4.02
N ASN A 307 15.61 10.39 -5.13
CA ASN A 307 16.79 10.63 -5.96
C ASN A 307 17.84 11.55 -5.31
N MET A 308 17.46 12.40 -4.35
CA MET A 308 18.43 13.17 -3.56
C MET A 308 19.12 12.29 -2.53
N LEU A 309 18.38 11.40 -1.87
CA LEU A 309 18.92 10.44 -0.91
C LEU A 309 19.77 9.36 -1.59
N LYS A 310 19.29 8.76 -2.69
CA LYS A 310 20.04 7.73 -3.48
C LYS A 310 21.39 8.21 -4.03
N LYS A 311 21.66 9.53 -4.04
CA LYS A 311 22.94 10.09 -4.47
C LYS A 311 23.99 10.12 -3.35
N THR A 312 23.58 10.03 -2.08
CA THR A 312 24.51 9.92 -0.96
C THR A 312 24.97 8.47 -0.83
N LYS A 313 26.18 8.27 -0.30
CA LYS A 313 26.83 6.96 -0.21
C LYS A 313 26.01 5.95 0.60
N TYR A 314 25.44 6.39 1.71
CA TYR A 314 24.66 5.56 2.63
C TYR A 314 23.14 5.74 2.46
N LYS A 315 22.69 6.50 1.44
CA LYS A 315 21.27 6.82 1.19
C LYS A 315 20.56 7.58 2.32
N GLU A 316 21.34 8.25 3.15
CA GLU A 316 20.92 9.07 4.28
C GLU A 316 21.38 10.52 4.11
N MET A 317 20.69 11.45 4.77
CA MET A 317 21.05 12.88 4.78
C MET A 317 20.38 13.62 5.96
N PRO A 318 21.05 14.61 6.58
CA PRO A 318 20.42 15.49 7.58
C PRO A 318 19.22 16.23 7.02
N LEU A 319 18.18 16.40 7.84
CA LEU A 319 16.91 16.98 7.42
C LEU A 319 17.05 18.41 6.88
N ASP A 320 17.88 19.23 7.52
CA ASP A 320 18.15 20.61 7.09
C ASP A 320 18.83 20.68 5.72
N VAL A 321 19.76 19.75 5.44
CA VAL A 321 20.44 19.66 4.14
C VAL A 321 19.47 19.17 3.06
N LEU A 322 18.62 18.19 3.39
CA LEU A 322 17.57 17.70 2.50
C LEU A 322 16.58 18.83 2.15
N ARG A 323 16.15 19.61 3.16
CA ARG A 323 15.29 20.80 3.00
C ARG A 323 15.95 21.85 2.10
N GLU A 324 17.21 22.18 2.33
CA GLU A 324 17.95 23.16 1.51
C GLU A 324 18.05 22.71 0.04
N ARG A 325 18.33 21.41 -0.19
CA ARG A 325 18.38 20.83 -1.55
C ARG A 325 17.00 20.83 -2.22
N TRP A 326 15.91 20.60 -1.47
CA TRP A 326 14.53 20.71 -1.97
C TRP A 326 14.19 22.15 -2.39
N ASP A 327 14.50 23.12 -1.55
CA ASP A 327 14.26 24.54 -1.81
C ASP A 327 15.18 25.12 -2.89
N GLY A 328 16.24 24.40 -3.25
CA GLY A 328 17.13 24.72 -4.37
C GLY A 328 18.19 25.76 -4.05
N GLY A 329 18.71 25.77 -2.80
CA GLY A 329 19.78 26.66 -2.36
C GLY A 329 19.36 28.13 -2.26
N VAL A 330 18.07 28.39 -2.02
CA VAL A 330 17.62 29.73 -1.63
C VAL A 330 18.08 29.94 -0.20
N VAL A 331 19.13 30.76 -0.01
CA VAL A 331 19.62 31.11 1.34
C VAL A 331 18.43 31.60 2.16
N ALA A 332 18.18 30.94 3.30
CA ALA A 332 17.13 31.31 4.23
C ALA A 332 17.16 32.83 4.51
N THR A 333 15.98 33.40 4.76
CA THR A 333 15.79 34.78 5.21
C THR A 333 16.32 34.97 6.64
N THR A 334 17.63 34.81 6.82
CA THR A 334 18.35 35.22 8.03
C THR A 334 18.71 36.69 7.89
N GLU A 335 18.70 37.48 8.97
CA GLU A 335 19.08 38.91 8.94
C GLU A 335 20.44 39.19 8.24
N GLN A 336 21.36 38.21 8.28
CA GLN A 336 22.65 38.29 7.58
C GLN A 336 22.53 38.26 6.06
N SER A 337 21.59 37.51 5.48
CA SER A 337 21.41 37.41 4.01
C SER A 337 20.80 38.70 3.45
N GLU A 338 19.90 39.34 4.21
CA GLU A 338 19.38 40.67 3.90
C GLU A 338 20.47 41.76 3.99
N ARG A 339 21.34 41.69 5.00
CA ARG A 339 22.49 42.60 5.14
C ARG A 339 23.54 42.46 4.02
N LYS A 340 23.78 41.24 3.50
CA LYS A 340 24.64 41.01 2.32
C LYS A 340 23.99 41.52 1.02
N LYS A 341 22.67 41.41 0.91
CA LYS A 341 21.88 41.91 -0.22
C LYS A 341 21.84 43.44 -0.28
N LEU A 342 21.76 44.12 0.87
CA LEU A 342 21.88 45.58 0.99
C LEU A 342 23.27 46.11 0.59
N ARG A 343 24.31 45.26 0.61
CA ARG A 343 25.69 45.60 0.19
C ARG A 343 26.00 45.22 -1.26
N GLY A 344 25.06 44.63 -2.00
CA GLY A 344 25.24 44.24 -3.40
C GLY A 344 25.99 42.91 -3.62
N GLU A 345 26.25 42.12 -2.57
CA GLU A 345 27.00 40.85 -2.62
C GLU A 345 26.08 39.62 -2.74
N PHE A 346 24.98 39.71 -3.50
CA PHE A 346 23.99 38.63 -3.57
C PHE A 346 24.37 37.56 -4.61
N ALA A 347 24.60 36.32 -4.17
CA ALA A 347 24.91 35.16 -5.00
C ALA A 347 23.93 33.99 -4.81
N GLY A 348 22.62 34.27 -4.63
CA GLY A 348 21.58 33.25 -4.47
C GLY A 348 20.71 33.05 -5.72
N VAL A 349 20.16 31.85 -5.91
CA VAL A 349 19.18 31.58 -6.97
C VAL A 349 17.84 32.21 -6.59
N LEU A 350 17.20 32.96 -7.51
CA LEU A 350 15.87 33.52 -7.27
C LEU A 350 14.83 32.40 -7.09
N PRO A 351 13.89 32.50 -6.12
CA PRO A 351 12.93 31.44 -5.81
C PRO A 351 12.20 30.86 -7.02
N GLY A 352 11.71 31.69 -7.94
CA GLY A 352 11.01 31.26 -9.16
C GLY A 352 11.85 30.51 -10.18
N ARG A 353 13.18 30.47 -10.01
CA ARG A 353 14.09 29.72 -10.88
C ARG A 353 14.39 28.31 -10.35
N THR A 354 14.01 28.01 -9.11
CA THR A 354 14.24 26.72 -8.42
C THR A 354 13.36 25.60 -8.99
N LYS A 355 13.74 24.34 -8.71
CA LYS A 355 12.97 23.15 -9.08
C LYS A 355 11.62 23.11 -8.35
N LYS A 356 11.59 23.47 -7.05
CA LYS A 356 10.39 23.64 -6.22
C LYS A 356 9.30 24.45 -6.91
N TRP A 357 9.63 25.62 -7.45
CA TRP A 357 8.66 26.51 -8.10
C TRP A 357 8.36 26.16 -9.55
N LYS A 358 9.34 25.63 -10.30
CA LYS A 358 9.16 25.28 -11.72
C LYS A 358 8.43 23.96 -11.94
N GLN A 359 8.73 22.94 -11.14
CA GLN A 359 8.20 21.59 -11.33
C GLN A 359 7.15 21.24 -10.28
N PHE A 360 7.38 21.62 -9.02
CA PHE A 360 6.48 21.25 -7.90
C PHE A 360 5.56 22.38 -7.46
N TYR A 361 5.45 23.44 -8.26
CA TYR A 361 4.51 24.56 -8.04
C TYR A 361 4.57 25.18 -6.62
N GLY A 362 5.73 25.13 -5.97
CA GLY A 362 5.93 25.65 -4.61
C GLY A 362 5.55 24.69 -3.49
N MET A 363 5.47 23.38 -3.73
CA MET A 363 5.16 22.37 -2.71
C MET A 363 6.10 22.47 -1.50
N LYS A 364 5.55 22.47 -0.29
CA LYS A 364 6.34 22.54 0.96
C LYS A 364 7.19 21.28 1.12
N PHE A 365 8.36 21.42 1.75
CA PHE A 365 9.27 20.29 1.99
C PHE A 365 8.66 19.33 3.02
N GLU A 366 8.13 19.88 4.11
CA GLU A 366 7.50 19.15 5.22
C GLU A 366 6.38 18.25 4.68
N TRP A 367 5.51 18.80 3.83
CA TRP A 367 4.39 18.07 3.24
C TRP A 367 4.84 16.84 2.43
N ILE A 368 5.84 17.00 1.55
CA ILE A 368 6.29 15.85 0.75
C ILE A 368 7.10 14.84 1.58
N LEU A 369 7.73 15.28 2.68
CA LEU A 369 8.40 14.38 3.60
C LEU A 369 7.39 13.53 4.38
N GLU A 370 6.34 14.16 4.92
CA GLU A 370 5.20 13.48 5.57
C GLU A 370 4.65 12.38 4.65
N GLU A 371 4.43 12.69 3.38
CA GLU A 371 4.00 11.71 2.40
C GLU A 371 4.96 10.53 2.23
N CYS A 372 6.27 10.81 2.14
CA CYS A 372 7.27 9.76 1.93
C CYS A 372 7.40 8.85 3.15
N LEU A 373 7.22 9.41 4.36
CA LEU A 373 7.22 8.66 5.61
C LEU A 373 6.00 7.75 5.71
N GLY A 374 4.81 8.29 5.54
CA GLY A 374 3.58 7.51 5.62
C GLY A 374 3.43 6.48 4.51
N ALA A 375 4.11 6.68 3.38
CA ALA A 375 4.19 5.70 2.31
C ALA A 375 5.28 4.63 2.52
N GLY A 376 6.05 4.69 3.60
CA GLY A 376 7.17 3.78 3.86
C GLY A 376 8.28 3.88 2.81
N LEU A 377 8.54 5.08 2.29
CA LEU A 377 9.62 5.33 1.32
C LEU A 377 10.88 5.89 1.98
N VAL A 378 10.71 6.57 3.12
CA VAL A 378 11.77 7.22 3.90
C VAL A 378 11.49 6.95 5.37
N GLU A 379 12.54 6.77 6.16
CA GLU A 379 12.49 6.71 7.62
C GLU A 379 13.25 7.90 8.23
N LEU A 380 12.80 8.35 9.40
CA LEU A 380 13.48 9.35 10.21
C LEU A 380 14.12 8.68 11.43
N PHE A 381 15.39 9.00 11.68
CA PHE A 381 16.14 8.47 12.82
C PHE A 381 16.97 9.57 13.49
N ASP A 382 17.23 9.42 14.80
CA ASP A 382 18.08 10.31 15.58
C ASP A 382 19.49 9.72 15.72
N THR A 383 20.50 10.57 15.58
CA THR A 383 21.91 10.17 15.72
C THR A 383 22.56 10.56 17.05
N GLY A 384 21.82 11.15 17.98
CA GLY A 384 22.30 11.52 19.32
C GLY A 384 23.42 12.60 19.32
N SER A 385 23.76 13.16 18.16
CA SER A 385 24.82 14.16 17.99
C SER A 385 24.34 15.53 18.47
N VAL A 386 24.95 16.10 19.51
CA VAL A 386 24.48 17.35 20.14
C VAL A 386 24.74 18.60 19.27
N GLY A 387 23.71 19.09 18.58
CA GLY A 387 23.63 20.45 18.02
C GLY A 387 22.46 21.21 18.62
N ARG A 388 22.70 22.37 19.25
CA ARG A 388 21.64 23.19 19.90
C ARG A 388 20.73 23.86 18.87
N ALA A 389 19.69 23.17 18.42
CA ALA A 389 18.40 23.72 17.97
C ALA A 389 17.43 22.54 17.73
N ASP A 390 16.16 22.71 18.14
CA ASP A 390 15.08 21.71 18.28
C ASP A 390 14.65 20.90 17.02
N ASN A 391 15.51 20.70 16.01
CA ASN A 391 15.24 19.81 14.86
C ASN A 391 16.52 19.38 14.10
N GLN A 392 17.72 19.67 14.62
CA GLN A 392 18.98 19.46 13.90
C GLN A 392 19.56 18.03 14.02
N ASN A 393 18.96 17.17 14.83
CA ASN A 393 19.42 15.80 15.07
C ASN A 393 18.65 14.74 14.28
N MET A 394 17.67 15.15 13.47
CA MET A 394 16.86 14.24 12.68
C MET A 394 17.45 14.04 11.29
N PHE A 395 17.57 12.78 10.89
CA PHE A 395 18.12 12.37 9.60
C PHE A 395 17.11 11.54 8.84
N ALA A 396 17.11 11.68 7.51
CA ALA A 396 16.22 10.94 6.63
C ALA A 396 17.00 9.87 5.89
N MET A 397 16.57 8.61 5.98
CA MET A 397 17.11 7.50 5.21
C MET A 397 16.10 7.08 4.15
N ALA A 398 16.52 6.91 2.90
CA ALA A 398 15.68 6.22 1.94
C ALA A 398 15.59 4.75 2.35
N ILE A 399 14.39 4.26 2.63
CA ILE A 399 14.19 2.83 2.83
C ILE A 399 14.64 2.16 1.54
N PRO A 400 15.56 1.20 1.59
CA PRO A 400 15.89 0.45 0.39
C PRO A 400 14.59 -0.16 -0.12
N GLU A 401 14.13 0.30 -1.30
CA GLU A 401 13.18 -0.46 -2.10
C GLU A 401 13.65 -1.91 -2.01
N ILE A 402 12.79 -2.80 -1.52
CA ILE A 402 13.01 -4.25 -1.56
C ILE A 402 12.99 -4.65 -3.04
N THR A 403 14.01 -4.19 -3.76
CA THR A 403 14.25 -4.36 -5.20
C THR A 403 14.69 -5.78 -5.50
N ASN A 404 15.07 -6.51 -4.45
CA ASN A 404 15.34 -7.93 -4.45
C ASN A 404 14.63 -8.56 -3.26
N ALA A 405 13.29 -8.54 -3.23
CA ALA A 405 12.57 -9.65 -2.60
C ALA A 405 12.79 -10.84 -3.55
N HIS A 406 14.02 -11.35 -3.59
CA HIS A 406 14.23 -12.66 -4.14
C HIS A 406 13.56 -13.56 -3.12
N GLN A 407 12.45 -14.19 -3.52
CA GLN A 407 11.86 -15.26 -2.73
C GLN A 407 13.03 -16.17 -2.32
N PRO A 408 13.33 -16.30 -1.02
CA PRO A 408 14.45 -17.12 -0.62
C PRO A 408 14.21 -18.52 -1.21
N ASP A 409 15.27 -19.25 -1.57
CA ASP A 409 15.17 -20.61 -2.12
C ASP A 409 14.61 -21.57 -1.05
N ILE A 410 13.32 -21.42 -0.80
CA ILE A 410 12.48 -22.03 0.21
C ILE A 410 11.16 -22.28 -0.49
N ASP A 411 10.98 -23.50 -0.93
CA ASP A 411 9.74 -23.95 -1.52
C ASP A 411 8.68 -24.14 -0.44
N TYR A 412 7.40 -24.14 -0.84
CA TYR A 412 6.29 -24.42 0.05
C TYR A 412 6.51 -25.75 0.80
N THR A 413 6.93 -26.79 0.07
CA THR A 413 7.31 -28.08 0.67
C THR A 413 8.71 -27.99 1.31
N PRO A 414 8.87 -28.35 2.59
CA PRO A 414 10.17 -28.40 3.23
C PRO A 414 11.13 -29.37 2.55
N ASP A 415 12.35 -28.91 2.27
CA ASP A 415 13.46 -29.71 1.76
C ASP A 415 14.57 -29.78 2.83
N HIS A 416 14.81 -30.98 3.33
CA HIS A 416 15.76 -31.21 4.42
C HIS A 416 17.22 -31.01 3.99
N GLU A 417 17.58 -31.36 2.76
CA GLU A 417 18.95 -31.17 2.26
C GLU A 417 19.25 -29.68 2.06
N LYS A 418 18.32 -28.93 1.44
CA LYS A 418 18.41 -27.47 1.35
C LYS A 418 18.49 -26.82 2.73
N TYR A 419 17.68 -27.29 3.70
CA TYR A 419 17.75 -26.81 5.08
C TYR A 419 19.14 -27.02 5.68
N LEU A 420 19.68 -28.24 5.66
CA LEU A 420 21.01 -28.54 6.22
C LEU A 420 22.12 -27.73 5.56
N ALA A 421 22.08 -27.60 4.23
CA ALA A 421 23.04 -26.79 3.47
C ALA A 421 22.98 -25.31 3.90
N ARG A 422 21.77 -24.77 4.06
CA ARG A 422 21.57 -23.40 4.55
C ARG A 422 22.07 -23.22 5.98
N VAL A 423 21.78 -24.15 6.88
CA VAL A 423 22.27 -24.10 8.27
C VAL A 423 23.80 -24.08 8.30
N LYS A 424 24.45 -24.99 7.58
CA LYS A 424 25.91 -25.05 7.49
C LYS A 424 26.50 -23.74 6.95
N ARG A 425 25.87 -23.16 5.92
CA ARG A 425 26.29 -21.87 5.36
C ARG A 425 26.16 -20.75 6.39
N ARG A 426 24.99 -20.58 7.02
CA ARG A 426 24.74 -19.51 7.99
C ARG A 426 25.70 -19.57 9.17
N LEU A 427 25.90 -20.76 9.75
CA LEU A 427 26.86 -20.97 10.84
C LEU A 427 28.30 -20.62 10.45
N ALA A 428 28.67 -20.70 9.17
CA ALA A 428 30.00 -20.37 8.68
C ALA A 428 30.18 -18.90 8.29
N THR A 429 29.10 -18.21 7.90
CA THR A 429 29.18 -16.87 7.27
C THR A 429 28.59 -15.74 8.10
N GLU A 430 27.73 -16.04 9.08
CA GLU A 430 26.96 -15.05 9.83
C GLU A 430 27.34 -15.04 11.31
N LYS A 431 27.22 -13.88 11.96
CA LYS A 431 27.27 -13.79 13.41
C LYS A 431 25.88 -14.10 13.94
N ILE A 432 25.76 -15.24 14.62
CA ILE A 432 24.49 -15.76 15.10
C ILE A 432 24.33 -15.33 16.56
N ASP A 433 23.16 -14.78 16.89
CA ASP A 433 22.80 -14.44 18.27
C ASP A 433 22.21 -15.68 18.94
N ASP A 434 22.93 -16.21 19.92
CA ASP A 434 22.53 -17.39 20.69
C ASP A 434 21.80 -17.01 21.99
N SER A 435 21.22 -15.81 22.08
CA SER A 435 20.42 -15.40 23.23
C SER A 435 18.92 -15.58 22.99
N LEU A 436 18.19 -15.90 24.06
CA LEU A 436 16.72 -15.91 24.00
C LEU A 436 16.17 -14.48 24.12
N PRO A 437 15.11 -14.15 23.36
CA PRO A 437 14.39 -12.91 23.57
C PRO A 437 13.80 -12.83 24.99
N PRO A 438 13.57 -11.61 25.51
CA PRO A 438 12.91 -11.44 26.80
C PRO A 438 11.58 -12.19 26.86
N ALA A 439 11.30 -12.82 28.01
CA ALA A 439 10.11 -13.64 28.29
C ALA A 439 10.03 -15.03 27.61
N PHE A 440 11.01 -15.44 26.81
CA PHE A 440 11.07 -16.79 26.25
C PHE A 440 11.83 -17.75 27.18
N PRO A 441 11.27 -18.92 27.56
CA PRO A 441 11.92 -19.86 28.46
C PRO A 441 12.93 -20.77 27.74
N MET A 442 14.04 -21.13 28.40
CA MET A 442 15.00 -22.12 27.85
C MET A 442 14.38 -23.49 27.55
N LYS A 443 13.27 -23.82 28.22
CA LYS A 443 12.54 -25.06 28.02
C LYS A 443 11.11 -24.89 28.50
N LEU A 444 10.16 -25.39 27.70
CA LEU A 444 8.77 -25.59 28.10
C LEU A 444 8.62 -26.94 28.80
N ASP A 445 7.88 -26.95 29.90
CA ASP A 445 7.54 -28.14 30.68
C ASP A 445 6.02 -28.24 30.85
N SER A 446 5.38 -29.14 30.10
CA SER A 446 3.93 -29.31 30.00
C SER A 446 3.60 -30.64 29.29
N ASP A 447 2.37 -31.14 29.46
CA ASP A 447 1.85 -32.27 28.68
C ASP A 447 1.73 -31.97 27.19
N LEU A 448 1.72 -30.68 26.80
CA LEU A 448 1.84 -30.27 25.40
C LEU A 448 3.20 -30.65 24.80
N VAL A 449 4.22 -30.98 25.59
CA VAL A 449 5.54 -31.44 25.11
C VAL A 449 5.52 -32.96 24.96
N TRP A 450 5.34 -33.40 23.71
CA TRP A 450 5.31 -34.82 23.33
C TRP A 450 5.86 -35.03 21.93
N ASP A 451 6.29 -36.25 21.62
CA ASP A 451 6.58 -36.70 20.26
C ASP A 451 6.03 -38.11 20.02
N ASN A 452 6.36 -38.71 18.87
CA ASN A 452 5.83 -40.03 18.52
C ASN A 452 6.43 -41.18 19.34
N THR A 453 7.50 -40.93 20.11
CA THR A 453 8.20 -41.98 20.85
C THR A 453 7.57 -42.25 22.21
N ASP A 454 6.92 -41.27 22.83
CA ASP A 454 6.43 -41.36 24.20
C ASP A 454 4.90 -41.22 24.34
N ILE A 455 4.23 -40.55 23.40
CA ILE A 455 2.81 -40.17 23.52
C ILE A 455 1.87 -41.35 23.76
N HIS A 456 2.10 -42.50 23.10
CA HIS A 456 1.26 -43.69 23.23
C HIS A 456 1.19 -44.24 24.67
N SER A 457 2.21 -43.99 25.48
CA SER A 457 2.26 -44.46 26.88
C SER A 457 1.64 -43.49 27.87
N ARG A 458 1.47 -42.21 27.47
CA ARG A 458 1.04 -41.12 28.34
C ARG A 458 -0.40 -40.70 28.08
N PHE A 459 -0.88 -40.86 26.85
CA PHE A 459 -2.15 -40.28 26.42
C PHE A 459 -2.97 -41.24 25.56
N ASP A 460 -4.18 -41.57 26.02
CA ASP A 460 -5.19 -42.19 25.17
C ASP A 460 -5.96 -41.09 24.42
N TRP A 461 -5.55 -40.80 23.19
CA TRP A 461 -6.22 -39.80 22.38
C TRP A 461 -7.53 -40.27 21.76
N VAL A 462 -7.86 -41.57 21.81
CA VAL A 462 -9.04 -42.11 21.14
C VAL A 462 -10.19 -42.28 22.12
N TYR A 463 -11.25 -41.50 21.94
CA TYR A 463 -12.51 -41.78 22.59
C TYR A 463 -13.45 -42.53 21.63
N LYS A 464 -13.76 -43.79 21.95
CA LYS A 464 -14.73 -44.57 21.19
C LYS A 464 -16.12 -44.35 21.75
N LEU A 465 -17.02 -43.79 20.94
CA LEU A 465 -18.42 -43.58 21.30
C LEU A 465 -19.05 -44.90 21.72
N THR A 466 -19.69 -44.87 22.89
CA THR A 466 -20.43 -46.02 23.44
C THR A 466 -21.81 -46.12 22.78
N ALA A 467 -22.52 -47.22 23.02
CA ALA A 467 -23.91 -47.35 22.56
C ALA A 467 -24.83 -46.29 23.19
N LEU A 468 -24.55 -45.88 24.44
CA LEU A 468 -25.31 -44.83 25.13
C LEU A 468 -25.02 -43.45 24.51
N ASP A 469 -23.75 -43.16 24.21
CA ASP A 469 -23.37 -41.91 23.54
C ASP A 469 -24.08 -41.78 22.18
N LEU A 470 -24.15 -42.88 21.43
CA LEU A 470 -24.80 -42.91 20.12
C LEU A 470 -26.32 -42.73 20.21
N ASP A 471 -26.96 -43.36 21.20
CA ASP A 471 -28.41 -43.21 21.44
C ASP A 471 -28.76 -41.77 21.87
N GLU A 472 -27.90 -41.15 22.67
CA GLU A 472 -28.03 -39.75 23.07
C GLU A 472 -27.85 -38.79 21.87
N ILE A 473 -26.83 -39.03 21.03
CA ILE A 473 -26.62 -38.24 19.79
C ILE A 473 -27.82 -38.37 18.85
N GLU A 474 -28.38 -39.56 18.70
CA GLU A 474 -29.59 -39.78 17.88
C GLU A 474 -30.79 -39.02 18.46
N THR A 475 -30.99 -39.09 19.78
CA THR A 475 -32.05 -38.35 20.46
C THR A 475 -31.91 -36.84 20.26
N ALA A 476 -30.69 -36.31 20.36
CA ALA A 476 -30.40 -34.90 20.12
C ALA A 476 -30.64 -34.49 18.67
N LEU A 477 -30.30 -35.35 17.69
CA LEU A 477 -30.60 -35.11 16.28
C LEU A 477 -32.11 -35.06 16.03
N GLN A 478 -32.88 -36.02 16.56
CA GLN A 478 -34.33 -36.02 16.42
C GLN A 478 -34.97 -34.80 17.10
N HIS A 479 -34.44 -34.37 18.26
CA HIS A 479 -34.86 -33.13 18.89
C HIS A 479 -34.61 -31.92 17.98
N PHE A 480 -33.39 -31.74 17.46
CA PHE A 480 -33.07 -30.62 16.57
C PHE A 480 -33.98 -30.60 15.33
N LYS A 481 -34.21 -31.76 14.69
CA LYS A 481 -35.12 -31.89 13.55
C LYS A 481 -36.56 -31.48 13.89
N SER A 482 -37.03 -31.82 15.10
CA SER A 482 -38.37 -31.43 15.56
C SER A 482 -38.57 -29.92 15.72
N LEU A 483 -37.48 -29.14 15.83
CA LEU A 483 -37.54 -27.69 15.95
C LEU A 483 -37.76 -26.98 14.59
N ASP A 484 -37.59 -27.69 13.47
CA ASP A 484 -37.70 -27.16 12.10
C ASP A 484 -36.88 -25.87 11.89
N LYS A 485 -35.64 -25.87 12.41
CA LYS A 485 -34.71 -24.74 12.31
C LYS A 485 -33.60 -24.99 11.30
N PRO A 486 -33.08 -23.94 10.64
CA PRO A 486 -31.89 -24.06 9.80
C PRO A 486 -30.67 -24.58 10.58
N LEU A 487 -29.74 -25.27 9.91
CA LEU A 487 -28.51 -25.82 10.51
C LEU A 487 -27.66 -24.79 11.27
N SER A 488 -27.75 -23.51 10.91
CA SER A 488 -27.06 -22.43 11.62
C SER A 488 -27.51 -22.26 13.07
N TYR A 489 -28.64 -22.85 13.47
CA TYR A 489 -29.16 -22.82 14.83
C TYR A 489 -28.68 -23.99 15.69
N VAL A 490 -27.85 -24.90 15.17
CA VAL A 490 -27.28 -26.01 15.96
C VAL A 490 -26.33 -25.45 17.03
N ASN A 491 -26.71 -25.62 18.30
CA ASN A 491 -25.94 -25.24 19.48
C ASN A 491 -26.28 -26.19 20.65
N GLN A 492 -25.70 -25.96 21.82
CA GLN A 492 -25.90 -26.82 23.00
C GLN A 492 -27.36 -26.89 23.48
N GLU A 493 -28.17 -25.86 23.23
CA GLU A 493 -29.58 -25.81 23.62
C GLU A 493 -30.47 -26.56 22.63
N THR A 494 -30.18 -26.44 21.33
CA THR A 494 -30.96 -27.05 20.25
C THR A 494 -30.51 -28.46 19.88
N PHE A 495 -29.31 -28.86 20.32
CA PHE A 495 -28.75 -30.21 20.20
C PHE A 495 -28.25 -30.68 21.58
N PRO A 496 -29.15 -31.00 22.51
CA PRO A 496 -28.78 -31.26 23.90
C PRO A 496 -28.14 -32.63 24.09
N LEU A 497 -26.97 -32.67 24.73
CA LEU A 497 -26.24 -33.89 25.12
C LEU A 497 -26.05 -33.96 26.65
N PRO A 498 -27.12 -34.10 27.47
CA PRO A 498 -27.04 -33.98 28.93
C PRO A 498 -25.99 -34.86 29.62
N THR A 499 -25.74 -36.08 29.15
CA THR A 499 -24.76 -37.01 29.75
C THR A 499 -23.39 -36.89 29.09
N LEU A 500 -23.34 -36.89 27.76
CA LEU A 500 -22.09 -36.78 26.99
C LEU A 500 -21.44 -35.39 27.07
N HIS A 501 -22.19 -34.33 27.43
CA HIS A 501 -21.66 -32.96 27.60
C HIS A 501 -20.44 -32.93 28.51
N SER A 502 -20.49 -33.61 29.66
CA SER A 502 -19.40 -33.60 30.65
C SER A 502 -18.08 -34.11 30.04
N THR A 503 -18.13 -35.25 29.36
CA THR A 503 -17.01 -35.84 28.62
C THR A 503 -16.50 -34.91 27.52
N LEU A 504 -17.37 -34.28 26.74
CA LEU A 504 -16.97 -33.34 25.68
C LEU A 504 -16.34 -32.06 26.25
N ARG A 505 -16.78 -31.59 27.42
CA ARG A 505 -16.11 -30.50 28.15
C ARG A 505 -14.73 -30.89 28.64
N ASP A 506 -14.52 -32.13 29.02
CA ASP A 506 -13.18 -32.61 29.37
C ASP A 506 -12.28 -32.68 28.14
N PHE A 507 -12.81 -33.01 26.96
CA PHE A 507 -12.04 -32.89 25.71
C PHE A 507 -11.66 -31.45 25.39
N SER A 508 -12.55 -30.49 25.65
CA SER A 508 -12.23 -29.06 25.54
C SER A 508 -11.03 -28.69 26.42
N LYS A 509 -11.00 -29.14 27.68
CA LYS A 509 -9.87 -28.92 28.58
C LYS A 509 -8.59 -29.61 28.10
N GLU A 510 -8.71 -30.84 27.60
CA GLU A 510 -7.59 -31.63 27.05
C GLU A 510 -6.92 -30.94 25.85
N ILE A 511 -7.72 -30.35 24.96
CA ILE A 511 -7.23 -29.64 23.79
C ILE A 511 -6.48 -28.35 24.18
N HIS A 512 -6.94 -27.62 25.21
CA HIS A 512 -6.31 -26.35 25.59
C HIS A 512 -5.14 -26.52 26.58
N ASN A 513 -5.22 -27.50 27.49
CA ASN A 513 -4.32 -27.61 28.63
C ASN A 513 -3.61 -28.97 28.75
N GLY A 514 -3.97 -29.96 27.93
CA GLY A 514 -3.41 -31.32 27.94
C GLY A 514 -2.49 -31.57 26.75
N PHE A 515 -2.69 -32.67 26.02
CA PHE A 515 -1.87 -33.06 24.87
C PHE A 515 -2.23 -32.32 23.58
N GLY A 516 -3.28 -31.51 23.56
CA GLY A 516 -3.60 -30.61 22.44
C GLY A 516 -4.48 -31.21 21.33
N PHE A 517 -4.90 -32.46 21.44
CA PHE A 517 -5.81 -33.08 20.45
C PHE A 517 -6.60 -34.26 21.03
N LYS A 518 -7.72 -34.61 20.39
CA LYS A 518 -8.53 -35.80 20.71
C LYS A 518 -9.18 -36.35 19.44
N VAL A 519 -9.38 -37.67 19.38
CA VAL A 519 -10.03 -38.36 18.26
C VAL A 519 -11.28 -39.06 18.77
N ILE A 520 -12.45 -38.62 18.31
CA ILE A 520 -13.72 -39.31 18.57
C ILE A 520 -13.94 -40.35 17.46
N ARG A 521 -14.16 -41.61 17.82
CA ARG A 521 -14.40 -42.72 16.88
C ARG A 521 -15.75 -43.37 17.08
N GLY A 522 -16.30 -43.91 16.00
CA GLY A 522 -17.52 -44.72 16.03
C GLY A 522 -18.79 -44.00 15.59
N LEU A 523 -18.69 -42.77 15.09
CA LEU A 523 -19.84 -42.05 14.56
C LEU A 523 -20.36 -42.74 13.27
N PRO A 524 -21.65 -43.14 13.20
CA PRO A 524 -22.17 -43.92 12.08
C PRO A 524 -22.60 -43.01 10.91
N VAL A 525 -21.62 -42.39 10.25
CA VAL A 525 -21.84 -41.42 9.15
C VAL A 525 -22.71 -42.00 8.03
N SER A 526 -22.51 -43.28 7.67
CA SER A 526 -23.24 -43.94 6.58
C SER A 526 -24.73 -44.19 6.84
N ARG A 527 -25.18 -44.05 8.10
CA ARG A 527 -26.60 -44.22 8.47
C ARG A 527 -27.40 -42.92 8.38
N HIS A 528 -26.73 -41.80 8.11
CA HIS A 528 -27.29 -40.46 8.16
C HIS A 528 -27.19 -39.79 6.79
N THR A 529 -28.14 -38.92 6.49
CA THR A 529 -28.03 -38.00 5.35
C THR A 529 -26.91 -36.99 5.59
N ARG A 530 -26.44 -36.31 4.52
CA ARG A 530 -25.37 -35.31 4.65
C ARG A 530 -25.74 -34.18 5.60
N GLU A 531 -26.99 -33.72 5.54
CA GLU A 531 -27.52 -32.68 6.42
C GLU A 531 -27.54 -33.13 7.89
N GLU A 532 -27.98 -34.36 8.17
CA GLU A 532 -27.96 -34.94 9.51
C GLU A 532 -26.53 -35.09 10.04
N VAL A 533 -25.58 -35.50 9.20
CA VAL A 533 -24.16 -35.57 9.57
C VAL A 533 -23.62 -34.19 9.94
N ILE A 534 -23.98 -33.14 9.19
CA ILE A 534 -23.58 -31.76 9.50
C ILE A 534 -24.19 -31.34 10.85
N ALA A 535 -25.47 -31.65 11.10
CA ALA A 535 -26.13 -31.34 12.36
C ALA A 535 -25.47 -32.07 13.55
N ILE A 536 -25.19 -33.37 13.42
CA ILE A 536 -24.47 -34.14 14.44
C ILE A 536 -23.09 -33.56 14.70
N TYR A 537 -22.32 -33.29 13.64
CA TYR A 537 -20.98 -32.75 13.73
C TYR A 537 -20.96 -31.39 14.43
N ALA A 538 -21.84 -30.49 14.01
CA ALA A 538 -22.01 -29.20 14.65
C ALA A 538 -22.47 -29.37 16.11
N GLY A 539 -23.43 -30.25 16.38
CA GLY A 539 -23.94 -30.53 17.71
C GLY A 539 -22.82 -30.91 18.67
N ILE A 540 -22.08 -31.98 18.36
CA ILE A 540 -20.93 -32.43 19.16
C ILE A 540 -19.88 -31.32 19.33
N ALA A 541 -19.50 -30.66 18.23
CA ALA A 541 -18.51 -29.58 18.29
C ALA A 541 -18.94 -28.43 19.22
N SER A 542 -20.24 -28.10 19.26
CA SER A 542 -20.76 -27.01 20.11
C SER A 542 -20.57 -27.25 21.61
N HIS A 543 -20.49 -28.51 22.03
CA HIS A 543 -20.18 -28.90 23.41
C HIS A 543 -18.69 -28.80 23.73
N ILE A 544 -17.80 -28.95 22.73
CA ILE A 544 -16.35 -28.80 22.89
C ILE A 544 -15.96 -27.31 22.86
N ALA A 545 -16.38 -26.60 21.81
CA ALA A 545 -16.19 -25.16 21.63
C ALA A 545 -17.48 -24.55 21.06
N SER A 546 -18.10 -23.63 21.80
CA SER A 546 -19.43 -23.11 21.48
C SER A 546 -19.45 -22.04 20.38
N ILE A 547 -18.30 -21.43 20.08
CA ILE A 547 -18.15 -20.38 19.06
C ILE A 547 -17.46 -20.96 17.84
N ARG A 548 -17.99 -20.67 16.65
CA ARG A 548 -17.39 -21.09 15.38
C ARG A 548 -16.71 -19.92 14.70
N GLY A 549 -15.48 -20.12 14.25
CA GLY A 549 -14.77 -19.17 13.40
C GLY A 549 -15.38 -19.13 11.99
N ARG A 550 -15.39 -17.94 11.38
CA ARG A 550 -15.72 -17.78 9.97
C ARG A 550 -14.57 -18.33 9.12
N GLN A 551 -14.90 -19.20 8.18
CA GLN A 551 -13.97 -19.87 7.26
C GLN A 551 -14.08 -19.30 5.83
N ASP A 552 -15.25 -18.76 5.47
CA ASP A 552 -15.47 -18.05 4.20
C ASP A 552 -16.52 -16.94 4.39
N HIS A 553 -16.52 -15.96 3.49
CA HIS A 553 -17.42 -14.82 3.44
C HIS A 553 -18.48 -14.94 2.32
N GLN A 554 -18.45 -16.02 1.53
CA GLN A 554 -19.44 -16.30 0.50
C GLN A 554 -19.88 -17.76 0.48
N PHE A 555 -21.15 -17.99 0.17
CA PHE A 555 -21.71 -19.31 -0.16
C PHE A 555 -22.47 -19.18 -1.48
N GLU A 556 -22.08 -19.97 -2.49
CA GLU A 556 -22.65 -19.90 -3.84
C GLU A 556 -22.62 -18.49 -4.48
N GLY A 557 -21.59 -17.71 -4.17
CA GLY A 557 -21.42 -16.33 -4.66
C GLY A 557 -22.30 -15.29 -3.95
N ILE A 558 -23.04 -15.69 -2.92
CA ILE A 558 -23.82 -14.80 -2.07
C ILE A 558 -23.04 -14.55 -0.76
N PRO A 559 -22.96 -13.29 -0.26
CA PRO A 559 -22.34 -13.00 1.02
C PRO A 559 -22.94 -13.84 2.15
N ALA A 560 -22.10 -14.64 2.81
CA ALA A 560 -22.51 -15.53 3.89
C ALA A 560 -21.32 -15.79 4.83
N ASN A 561 -21.58 -15.89 6.13
CA ASN A 561 -20.55 -16.33 7.08
C ASN A 561 -20.51 -17.86 7.09
N VAL A 562 -19.66 -18.44 6.26
CA VAL A 562 -19.47 -19.89 6.20
C VAL A 562 -18.60 -20.31 7.36
N VAL A 563 -19.04 -21.33 8.11
CA VAL A 563 -18.37 -21.83 9.33
C VAL A 563 -17.94 -23.29 9.20
N MET A 564 -18.16 -23.90 8.03
CA MET A 564 -17.82 -25.30 7.74
C MET A 564 -17.56 -25.46 6.25
N ASN A 565 -16.43 -26.07 5.91
CA ASN A 565 -16.00 -26.30 4.53
C ASN A 565 -15.79 -27.79 4.25
N HIS A 566 -15.94 -28.19 3.00
CA HIS A 566 -15.62 -29.54 2.53
C HIS A 566 -14.16 -29.62 2.10
N ILE A 567 -13.35 -30.39 2.82
CA ILE A 567 -11.98 -30.73 2.41
C ILE A 567 -12.07 -31.95 1.49
N LYS A 568 -11.84 -31.74 0.18
CA LYS A 568 -11.83 -32.80 -0.83
C LYS A 568 -11.07 -32.36 -2.06
N ASP A 569 -10.52 -33.32 -2.79
CA ASP A 569 -9.86 -33.04 -4.07
C ASP A 569 -10.88 -32.57 -5.12
N LEU A 570 -10.70 -31.33 -5.59
CA LEU A 570 -11.50 -30.69 -6.63
C LEU A 570 -10.82 -30.72 -8.01
N SER A 571 -9.58 -31.20 -8.11
CA SER A 571 -8.78 -31.18 -9.35
C SER A 571 -9.41 -32.00 -10.48
N GLY A 572 -10.21 -33.02 -10.16
CA GLY A 572 -10.99 -33.78 -11.14
C GLY A 572 -12.23 -33.05 -11.66
N THR A 573 -12.60 -31.91 -11.07
CA THR A 573 -13.84 -31.16 -11.38
C THR A 573 -13.60 -29.72 -11.83
N TYR A 574 -12.53 -29.08 -11.37
CA TYR A 574 -12.17 -27.71 -11.69
C TYR A 574 -10.74 -27.65 -12.25
N ASP A 575 -10.46 -26.62 -13.05
CA ASP A 575 -9.10 -26.32 -13.51
C ASP A 575 -8.18 -26.10 -12.31
N ALA A 576 -7.09 -26.85 -12.22
CA ALA A 576 -6.12 -26.79 -11.13
C ALA A 576 -5.59 -25.37 -10.89
N ASN A 577 -5.44 -24.56 -11.94
CA ASN A 577 -4.98 -23.17 -11.82
C ASN A 577 -6.00 -22.23 -11.13
N LYS A 578 -7.24 -22.68 -10.95
CA LYS A 578 -8.31 -21.94 -10.28
C LYS A 578 -8.60 -22.45 -8.86
N ILE A 579 -7.94 -23.54 -8.45
CA ILE A 579 -8.07 -24.09 -7.11
C ILE A 579 -7.04 -23.36 -6.23
N GLY A 580 -7.52 -22.42 -5.42
CA GLY A 580 -6.65 -21.50 -4.69
C GLY A 580 -5.98 -22.09 -3.43
N ALA A 581 -6.49 -23.18 -2.87
CA ALA A 581 -6.01 -23.72 -1.60
C ALA A 581 -5.64 -25.22 -1.70
N PRO A 582 -4.50 -25.65 -1.11
CA PRO A 582 -4.08 -27.06 -1.11
C PRO A 582 -5.12 -28.01 -0.51
N ALA A 583 -5.95 -27.53 0.42
CA ALA A 583 -7.06 -28.29 1.02
C ALA A 583 -8.10 -28.81 0.00
N TYR A 584 -8.09 -28.27 -1.22
CA TYR A 584 -8.98 -28.66 -2.31
C TYR A 584 -8.28 -29.42 -3.44
N THR A 585 -7.08 -29.95 -3.17
CA THR A 585 -6.25 -30.68 -4.15
C THR A 585 -5.78 -32.01 -3.55
N ALA A 586 -5.14 -32.84 -4.38
CA ALA A 586 -4.41 -34.02 -3.92
C ALA A 586 -2.98 -33.73 -3.40
N ASP A 587 -2.55 -32.46 -3.41
CA ASP A 587 -1.23 -32.08 -2.90
C ASP A 587 -1.18 -32.16 -1.37
N LYS A 588 0.00 -32.45 -0.85
CA LYS A 588 0.25 -32.51 0.60
C LYS A 588 0.24 -31.08 1.20
N PRO A 589 -0.64 -30.77 2.17
CA PRO A 589 -0.50 -29.56 2.97
C PRO A 589 0.75 -29.68 3.86
N VAL A 590 1.48 -28.58 4.03
CA VAL A 590 2.58 -28.53 5.01
C VAL A 590 2.05 -28.26 6.40
N PHE A 591 2.87 -28.44 7.45
CA PHE A 591 2.45 -28.12 8.80
C PHE A 591 2.08 -26.65 8.93
N HIS A 592 0.90 -26.37 9.47
CA HIS A 592 0.35 -25.04 9.71
C HIS A 592 -0.56 -25.07 10.94
N THR A 593 -0.90 -23.89 11.42
CA THR A 593 -1.99 -23.67 12.37
C THR A 593 -3.03 -22.80 11.68
N ASP A 594 -4.32 -23.10 11.83
CA ASP A 594 -5.37 -22.23 11.31
C ASP A 594 -5.74 -21.13 12.32
N SER A 595 -6.50 -20.15 11.86
CA SER A 595 -7.08 -19.12 12.70
C SER A 595 -8.12 -19.70 13.67
N GLY A 596 -7.95 -19.42 14.96
CA GLY A 596 -8.85 -19.82 16.05
C GLY A 596 -8.20 -20.78 17.05
N ASP A 597 -8.93 -21.09 18.12
CA ASP A 597 -8.39 -21.89 19.23
C ASP A 597 -8.41 -23.40 18.95
N VAL A 598 -9.42 -23.88 18.21
CA VAL A 598 -9.66 -25.31 17.95
C VAL A 598 -10.10 -25.53 16.50
N ILE A 599 -9.45 -26.47 15.83
CA ILE A 599 -9.85 -26.99 14.52
C ILE A 599 -10.42 -28.39 14.71
N THR A 600 -11.56 -28.66 14.09
CA THR A 600 -12.17 -29.99 14.09
C THR A 600 -12.34 -30.48 12.66
N LEU A 601 -12.17 -31.79 12.47
CA LEU A 601 -12.35 -32.46 11.18
C LEU A 601 -13.26 -33.68 11.38
N LEU A 602 -14.25 -33.82 10.50
CA LEU A 602 -15.06 -35.03 10.41
C LEU A 602 -14.73 -35.78 9.13
N CYS A 603 -14.26 -37.02 9.29
CA CYS A 603 -14.05 -37.92 8.16
C CYS A 603 -15.39 -38.47 7.67
N LEU A 604 -15.75 -38.16 6.42
CA LEU A 604 -16.94 -38.69 5.76
C LEU A 604 -16.63 -39.97 4.98
N GLU A 605 -15.50 -39.97 4.28
CA GLU A 605 -14.99 -41.07 3.48
C GLU A 605 -13.46 -41.09 3.60
N GLU A 606 -12.87 -42.28 3.59
CA GLU A 606 -11.42 -42.45 3.61
C GLU A 606 -10.87 -42.35 2.18
N ALA A 607 -9.67 -41.78 2.03
CA ALA A 607 -8.98 -41.73 0.75
C ALA A 607 -8.59 -43.16 0.30
N ALA A 608 -8.68 -43.45 -1.00
CA ALA A 608 -8.27 -44.74 -1.56
C ALA A 608 -6.75 -45.00 -1.37
N GLU A 609 -5.95 -43.94 -1.44
CA GLU A 609 -4.52 -43.94 -1.17
C GLU A 609 -4.15 -42.59 -0.51
N GLY A 610 -3.18 -42.60 0.40
CA GLY A 610 -2.74 -41.37 1.09
C GLY A 610 -3.75 -40.91 2.15
N GLY A 611 -4.01 -39.60 2.20
CA GLY A 611 -5.01 -38.99 3.08
C GLY A 611 -4.68 -39.02 4.59
N GLN A 612 -3.43 -39.31 4.96
CA GLN A 612 -3.06 -39.35 6.38
C GLN A 612 -2.97 -37.95 6.98
N SER A 613 -3.69 -37.73 8.09
CA SER A 613 -3.50 -36.54 8.92
C SER A 613 -2.28 -36.73 9.82
N LYS A 614 -1.40 -35.71 9.86
CA LYS A 614 -0.23 -35.66 10.74
C LYS A 614 -0.37 -34.50 11.69
N VAL A 615 -0.06 -34.73 12.97
CA VAL A 615 -0.06 -33.70 14.01
C VAL A 615 1.31 -33.68 14.66
N SER A 616 1.79 -32.49 15.01
CA SER A 616 3.04 -32.28 15.72
C SER A 616 2.82 -31.29 16.84
N SER A 617 3.50 -31.47 17.98
CA SER A 617 3.51 -30.49 19.06
C SER A 617 4.42 -29.31 18.69
N SER A 618 3.84 -28.10 18.66
CA SER A 618 4.62 -26.86 18.52
C SER A 618 5.51 -26.60 19.75
N TRP A 619 5.10 -27.07 20.93
CA TRP A 619 5.87 -26.98 22.17
C TRP A 619 7.13 -27.85 22.13
N ARG A 620 7.02 -29.06 21.57
CA ARG A 620 8.16 -29.94 21.32
C ARG A 620 9.12 -29.33 20.30
N VAL A 621 8.60 -28.73 19.23
CA VAL A 621 9.38 -28.00 18.22
C VAL A 621 10.09 -26.80 18.85
N TYR A 622 9.42 -26.03 19.69
CA TYR A 622 10.04 -24.94 20.44
C TYR A 622 11.22 -25.44 21.29
N ASN A 623 11.04 -26.53 22.04
CA ASN A 623 12.12 -27.11 22.85
C ASN A 623 13.31 -27.58 21.98
N GLU A 624 13.07 -28.14 20.79
CA GLU A 624 14.15 -28.48 19.85
C GLU A 624 14.91 -27.22 19.38
N LEU A 625 14.18 -26.14 19.08
CA LEU A 625 14.79 -24.86 18.69
C LEU A 625 15.56 -24.24 19.84
N ALA A 626 15.01 -24.26 21.05
CA ALA A 626 15.66 -23.71 22.25
C ALA A 626 16.93 -24.48 22.62
N GLU A 627 16.99 -25.77 22.33
CA GLU A 627 18.19 -26.59 22.56
C GLU A 627 19.26 -26.40 21.48
N LYS A 628 18.86 -26.23 20.21
CA LYS A 628 19.79 -26.36 19.06
C LYS A 628 20.02 -25.08 18.27
N ARG A 629 19.07 -24.14 18.28
CA ARG A 629 18.99 -22.97 17.37
C ARG A 629 18.24 -21.80 18.02
N LEU A 630 18.80 -21.28 19.12
CA LEU A 630 18.28 -20.13 19.86
C LEU A 630 18.07 -18.90 18.95
N ASP A 631 18.96 -18.73 17.98
CA ASP A 631 18.89 -17.68 16.97
C ASP A 631 17.60 -17.66 16.15
N LEU A 632 17.00 -18.83 15.91
CA LEU A 632 15.73 -18.91 15.20
C LEU A 632 14.55 -18.47 16.08
N ILE A 633 14.64 -18.61 17.40
CA ILE A 633 13.60 -18.12 18.30
C ILE A 633 13.55 -16.60 18.27
N GLY A 634 14.71 -15.93 18.23
CA GLY A 634 14.80 -14.48 18.05
C GLY A 634 14.05 -14.03 16.80
N THR A 635 14.40 -14.59 15.65
CA THR A 635 13.75 -14.30 14.37
C THR A 635 12.25 -14.61 14.38
N LEU A 636 11.82 -15.72 14.98
CA LEU A 636 10.39 -16.09 15.04
C LEU A 636 9.57 -15.24 16.01
N ALA A 637 10.22 -14.52 16.93
CA ALA A 637 9.58 -13.63 17.90
C ALA A 637 9.41 -12.19 17.39
N GLU A 638 10.00 -11.84 16.24
CA GLU A 638 9.84 -10.54 15.59
C GLU A 638 8.41 -10.33 15.06
N ASP A 639 8.05 -9.08 14.79
CA ASP A 639 6.76 -8.74 14.17
C ASP A 639 6.78 -9.10 12.68
N TRP A 640 6.07 -10.18 12.32
CA TRP A 640 5.91 -10.61 10.94
C TRP A 640 4.66 -10.01 10.30
N LEU A 641 4.82 -9.39 9.13
CA LEU A 641 3.68 -9.01 8.29
C LEU A 641 2.98 -10.27 7.76
N THR A 642 1.75 -10.49 8.19
CA THR A 642 0.89 -11.60 7.74
C THR A 642 -0.25 -11.04 6.89
N GLU A 643 -0.40 -11.53 5.66
CA GLU A 643 -1.62 -11.30 4.88
C GLU A 643 -2.76 -12.13 5.48
N VAL A 644 -3.69 -11.46 6.16
CA VAL A 644 -4.97 -12.06 6.54
C VAL A 644 -5.92 -11.82 5.38
N TYR A 645 -6.22 -12.87 4.60
CA TYR A 645 -7.28 -12.81 3.58
C TYR A 645 -8.61 -12.48 4.30
N ALA A 646 -9.05 -11.21 4.20
CA ALA A 646 -10.22 -10.68 4.90
C ALA A 646 -11.55 -10.93 4.16
#